data_AF-A0AA39IBE3-F1
#
_entry.id   AF-A0AA39IBE3-F1
#
_cell.length_a   1.000
_cell.length_b   1.000
_cell.length_c   1.000
_cell.angle_alpha   90.00
_cell.angle_beta   90.00
_cell.angle_gamma   90.00
#
_symmetry.space_group_name_H-M   'P 1'
#
loop_
_entity.id
_entity.type
_entity.pdbx_description
1 polymer ?
#
loop_
_entity_poly.entity_id
_entity_poly.type
_entity_poly.pdbx_seq_one_letter_code
_entity_poly.pdbx_strand_id
1 'polypeptide(L)'
;MKRASSSTPVELSAPPPSKRSSSSHDKTVPVKLYNGVYWSKISELPHRFNQNALTLNELISLIRPVASIHFNFCVDAGFLISQYPPHLRACPITIVVGAQHKEELQQGVRKHFRNITVVGAPLPIPYGTHHTKLSIFESETALHVVVSTANLLSEDWEYKTQGFYHCQGSLDDVKESPFINQLCGYLEDGYSKTPGWDQIEYWRDRLKSADFSHIKDHIVYSVPGRFVGPDAAKYGHRMLRTRIQGFPEDLKDRVKKVIAQCSSIGSLGAEKSWFAGDFTKSLLGGRTQFDDSILDVIYPTVGNIRTSFEGYQAGSHFPYNNKNHQRQEFLMKRFHKWCSHNLGRSRAMPHIKTYTGLDADGKPLWFLLTSANLSKAAWGEQFQNGMFQIRSYELGVLTCALTPETDIRLPYDLPLLKYGPNEKPWLVDLNYTEPDSIAMLVGGPAYLRRESESREYPPHHESFEESDDDEKVDEKYVTGLRRKKLILLLVVLCVLAVLSITILVLNIVIIRALRMNLRGMKALEITKMQVRDPRAPEYYKEEPVVRFMEKANLGHVILESGRVEGKGDKSLKVEGSRVILAGNENITRMVLQEGSCRLDGADTFRVTDFTGRTLFDAKNPAVTVDHRIKTIATNYIVTNKIRSPVNENLQFTVDNLILRGNQGVKSDSKTFNATAGTTLSLKTSGDGAIRVNARKMTMGTKFQTLPISASPALTASIDAYRLCVCISSHRPRLFTVQGNKPCHAPPGICS
;
A
#
# COMPACT_ATOMS: atom_id res chain seq x y z
N MET A 1 -52.25 -36.17 -51.20
CA MET A 1 -53.46 -35.60 -51.83
C MET A 1 -53.85 -34.32 -51.10
N LYS A 2 -54.27 -33.32 -51.88
CA LYS A 2 -54.75 -31.95 -51.56
C LYS A 2 -55.73 -31.91 -50.36
N ARG A 3 -56.06 -30.80 -49.66
CA ARG A 3 -55.57 -29.43 -49.41
C ARG A 3 -56.69 -28.78 -48.55
N ALA A 4 -56.33 -28.08 -47.46
CA ALA A 4 -57.00 -26.95 -46.78
C ALA A 4 -58.48 -26.96 -46.32
N SER A 5 -58.68 -26.58 -45.04
CA SER A 5 -59.82 -25.78 -44.54
C SER A 5 -59.41 -24.92 -43.31
N SER A 6 -60.04 -23.76 -43.18
CA SER A 6 -59.62 -22.50 -42.54
C SER A 6 -59.99 -22.26 -41.05
N SER A 7 -59.20 -21.36 -40.43
CA SER A 7 -59.53 -20.22 -39.53
C SER A 7 -59.96 -20.35 -38.03
N THR A 8 -59.02 -19.94 -37.15
CA THR A 8 -59.11 -18.97 -36.00
C THR A 8 -59.89 -19.33 -34.69
N PRO A 9 -59.73 -18.59 -33.56
CA PRO A 9 -58.72 -18.80 -32.50
C PRO A 9 -59.34 -19.04 -31.09
N VAL A 10 -58.54 -19.51 -30.11
CA VAL A 10 -58.96 -19.71 -28.72
C VAL A 10 -58.40 -18.58 -27.84
N GLU A 11 -59.30 -17.80 -27.25
CA GLU A 11 -59.04 -16.73 -26.29
C GLU A 11 -59.76 -17.09 -24.97
N LEU A 12 -59.04 -17.20 -23.86
CA LEU A 12 -59.61 -17.40 -22.52
C LEU A 12 -59.29 -16.20 -21.63
N SER A 13 -60.34 -15.58 -21.11
CA SER A 13 -60.37 -14.34 -20.34
C SER A 13 -60.18 -14.54 -18.82
N ALA A 14 -59.79 -13.44 -18.16
CA ALA A 14 -59.23 -13.35 -16.81
C ALA A 14 -60.23 -13.43 -15.63
N PRO A 15 -59.75 -13.75 -14.40
CA PRO A 15 -60.48 -13.57 -13.16
C PRO A 15 -60.14 -12.25 -12.39
N PRO A 16 -61.01 -11.81 -11.44
CA PRO A 16 -61.09 -10.44 -10.90
C PRO A 16 -60.24 -10.22 -9.61
N PRO A 17 -60.19 -8.98 -9.03
CA PRO A 17 -59.04 -8.49 -8.26
C PRO A 17 -59.12 -8.76 -6.74
N SER A 18 -57.97 -9.00 -6.12
CA SER A 18 -57.83 -9.21 -4.68
C SER A 18 -57.59 -7.91 -3.89
N LYS A 19 -58.22 -7.84 -2.72
CA LYS A 19 -58.14 -6.75 -1.74
C LYS A 19 -56.84 -6.81 -0.94
N ARG A 20 -56.31 -5.63 -0.63
CA ARG A 20 -55.13 -5.34 0.22
C ARG A 20 -55.15 -6.11 1.54
N SER A 21 -54.07 -6.81 1.84
CA SER A 21 -53.66 -7.19 3.20
C SER A 21 -52.40 -6.42 3.61
N SER A 22 -52.43 -5.98 4.86
CA SER A 22 -51.40 -5.27 5.62
C SER A 22 -49.98 -5.83 5.49
N SER A 23 -49.01 -4.91 5.46
CA SER A 23 -47.57 -5.11 5.48
C SER A 23 -47.09 -6.12 6.53
N SER A 24 -46.77 -7.34 6.09
CA SER A 24 -45.92 -8.25 6.85
C SER A 24 -44.47 -7.79 6.72
N HIS A 25 -43.83 -7.58 7.87
CA HIS A 25 -42.39 -7.37 7.99
C HIS A 25 -41.61 -8.37 7.14
N ASP A 26 -40.75 -7.84 6.26
CA ASP A 26 -39.79 -8.59 5.48
C ASP A 26 -38.81 -9.26 6.46
N LYS A 27 -39.02 -10.55 6.73
CA LYS A 27 -38.07 -11.36 7.49
C LYS A 27 -36.86 -11.57 6.59
N THR A 28 -35.86 -10.70 6.74
CA THR A 28 -34.54 -10.90 6.14
C THR A 28 -33.99 -12.25 6.62
N VAL A 29 -33.87 -13.20 5.69
CA VAL A 29 -33.16 -14.46 5.95
C VAL A 29 -31.72 -14.08 6.37
N PRO A 30 -31.20 -14.58 7.50
CA PRO A 30 -29.85 -14.25 7.93
C PRO A 30 -28.85 -14.69 6.85
N VAL A 31 -28.04 -13.75 6.36
CA VAL A 31 -26.95 -14.01 5.42
C VAL A 31 -26.00 -14.99 6.10
N LYS A 32 -25.88 -16.21 5.57
CA LYS A 32 -24.96 -17.22 6.09
C LYS A 32 -23.61 -17.08 5.40
N LEU A 33 -22.53 -17.09 6.18
CA LEU A 33 -21.17 -17.02 5.66
C LEU A 33 -20.74 -18.45 5.24
N TYR A 34 -20.43 -18.62 3.95
CA TYR A 34 -19.97 -19.89 3.38
C TYR A 34 -18.45 -19.94 3.26
N ASN A 35 -17.91 -21.14 3.08
CA ASN A 35 -16.50 -21.33 2.78
C ASN A 35 -16.21 -20.93 1.33
N GLY A 36 -15.13 -20.19 1.08
CA GLY A 36 -14.71 -19.80 -0.26
C GLY A 36 -14.20 -18.37 -0.34
N VAL A 37 -14.06 -17.89 -1.58
CA VAL A 37 -13.53 -16.56 -1.89
C VAL A 37 -14.64 -15.52 -1.99
N TYR A 38 -14.40 -14.39 -1.34
CA TYR A 38 -15.24 -13.19 -1.36
C TYR A 38 -14.43 -11.99 -1.82
N TRP A 39 -15.13 -10.94 -2.25
CA TRP A 39 -14.55 -9.65 -2.60
C TRP A 39 -14.76 -8.63 -1.48
N SER A 40 -13.93 -7.59 -1.45
CA SER A 40 -14.32 -6.36 -0.73
C SER A 40 -15.55 -5.75 -1.40
N LYS A 41 -16.50 -5.31 -0.58
CA LYS A 41 -17.67 -4.56 -1.05
C LYS A 41 -17.26 -3.13 -1.36
N ILE A 42 -17.62 -2.66 -2.55
CA ILE A 42 -17.38 -1.27 -3.00
C ILE A 42 -18.74 -0.60 -3.08
N SER A 43 -18.99 0.36 -2.19
CA SER A 43 -20.31 0.96 -1.97
C SER A 43 -20.86 1.70 -3.21
N GLU A 44 -19.97 2.23 -4.04
CA GLU A 44 -20.27 2.96 -5.26
C GLU A 44 -20.74 2.05 -6.39
N LEU A 45 -20.52 0.73 -6.27
CA LEU A 45 -20.94 -0.23 -7.28
C LEU A 45 -22.39 -0.67 -7.08
N PRO A 46 -23.18 -0.80 -8.17
CA PRO A 46 -24.51 -1.40 -8.12
C PRO A 46 -24.52 -2.76 -7.39
N HIS A 47 -25.61 -3.03 -6.66
CA HIS A 47 -25.76 -4.25 -5.84
C HIS A 47 -25.41 -5.55 -6.57
N ARG A 48 -25.73 -5.66 -7.87
CA ARG A 48 -25.40 -6.83 -8.70
C ARG A 48 -23.91 -7.18 -8.70
N PHE A 49 -23.02 -6.19 -8.54
CA PHE A 49 -21.58 -6.39 -8.49
C PHE A 49 -21.07 -6.70 -7.06
N ASN A 50 -21.93 -6.60 -6.05
CA ASN A 50 -21.60 -6.84 -4.64
C ASN A 50 -22.26 -8.11 -4.07
N GLN A 51 -22.80 -9.01 -4.90
CA GLN A 51 -23.50 -10.22 -4.43
C GLN A 51 -22.63 -11.18 -3.61
N ASN A 52 -21.32 -11.24 -3.86
CA ASN A 52 -20.35 -12.03 -3.09
C ASN A 52 -19.24 -11.14 -2.52
N ALA A 53 -19.65 -9.97 -2.02
CA ALA A 53 -18.74 -8.99 -1.48
C ALA A 53 -19.22 -8.52 -0.11
N LEU A 54 -18.28 -8.39 0.83
CA LEU A 54 -18.57 -7.92 2.18
C LEU A 54 -17.61 -6.77 2.53
N THR A 55 -18.13 -5.82 3.30
CA THR A 55 -17.28 -4.91 4.08
C THR A 55 -16.63 -5.67 5.24
N LEU A 56 -15.54 -5.13 5.79
CA LEU A 56 -14.92 -5.69 6.99
C LEU A 56 -15.91 -5.70 8.17
N ASN A 57 -16.74 -4.65 8.30
CA ASN A 57 -17.79 -4.59 9.31
C ASN A 57 -18.85 -5.69 9.14
N GLU A 58 -19.37 -5.92 7.92
CA GLU A 58 -20.34 -6.99 7.66
C GLU A 58 -19.75 -8.35 7.98
N LEU A 59 -18.50 -8.62 7.57
CA LEU A 59 -17.79 -9.86 7.88
C LEU A 59 -17.69 -10.10 9.40
N ILE A 60 -17.20 -9.11 10.16
CA ILE A 60 -17.07 -9.21 11.62
C ILE A 60 -18.45 -9.34 12.29
N SER A 61 -19.46 -8.64 11.78
CA SER A 61 -20.83 -8.69 12.31
C SER A 61 -21.50 -10.05 12.08
N LEU A 62 -21.17 -10.74 10.99
CA LEU A 62 -21.64 -12.09 10.72
C LEU A 62 -20.95 -13.13 11.60
N ILE A 63 -19.65 -12.95 11.87
CA ILE A 63 -18.85 -13.87 12.71
C ILE A 63 -19.19 -13.70 14.21
N ARG A 64 -19.43 -12.46 14.66
CA ARG A 64 -19.65 -12.11 16.08
C ARG A 64 -18.55 -12.64 17.02
N PRO A 65 -17.28 -12.25 16.81
CA PRO A 65 -16.16 -12.82 17.56
C PRO A 65 -16.18 -12.47 19.05
N VAL A 66 -15.84 -13.45 19.90
CA VAL A 66 -15.51 -13.28 21.31
C VAL A 66 -14.03 -12.99 21.53
N ALA A 67 -13.17 -13.35 20.57
CA ALA A 67 -11.75 -12.98 20.51
C ALA A 67 -11.27 -12.97 19.04
N SER A 68 -10.20 -12.24 18.74
CA SER A 68 -9.59 -12.24 17.41
C SER A 68 -8.10 -11.97 17.38
N ILE A 69 -7.44 -12.41 16.32
CA ILE A 69 -6.07 -12.06 15.97
C ILE A 69 -5.97 -11.63 14.51
N HIS A 70 -5.19 -10.57 14.24
CA HIS A 70 -5.00 -10.01 12.92
C HIS A 70 -3.52 -9.85 12.59
N PHE A 71 -3.05 -10.57 11.58
CA PHE A 71 -1.75 -10.40 10.96
C PHE A 71 -1.91 -9.43 9.80
N ASN A 72 -1.12 -8.36 9.76
CA ASN A 72 -1.16 -7.42 8.66
C ASN A 72 0.17 -6.68 8.42
N PHE A 73 0.25 -5.99 7.29
CA PHE A 73 1.37 -5.09 6.96
C PHE A 73 1.13 -3.68 7.51
N CYS A 74 -0.03 -3.09 7.19
CA CYS A 74 -0.43 -1.77 7.68
C CYS A 74 -1.75 -1.85 8.45
N VAL A 75 -1.80 -1.19 9.61
CA VAL A 75 -2.96 -1.20 10.50
C VAL A 75 -3.20 0.19 11.05
N ASP A 76 -4.39 0.71 10.81
CA ASP A 76 -4.97 1.78 11.61
C ASP A 76 -5.88 1.13 12.66
N ALA A 77 -5.47 1.21 13.93
CA ALA A 77 -6.22 0.61 15.04
C ALA A 77 -7.60 1.28 15.24
N GLY A 78 -7.72 2.59 14.99
CA GLY A 78 -8.99 3.29 15.08
C GLY A 78 -9.97 2.82 14.02
N PHE A 79 -9.49 2.67 12.77
CA PHE A 79 -10.26 2.06 11.68
C PHE A 79 -10.66 0.62 12.01
N LEU A 80 -9.71 -0.25 12.41
CA LEU A 80 -10.01 -1.64 12.73
C LEU A 80 -11.12 -1.74 13.77
N ILE A 81 -11.01 -1.00 14.88
CA ILE A 81 -12.00 -1.02 15.95
C ILE A 81 -13.34 -0.43 15.52
N SER A 82 -13.36 0.55 14.62
CA SER A 82 -14.62 1.07 14.07
C SER A 82 -15.38 0.02 13.27
N GLN A 83 -14.69 -0.97 12.70
CA GLN A 83 -15.31 -2.10 11.99
C GLN A 83 -15.97 -3.12 12.93
N TYR A 84 -15.59 -3.17 14.22
CA TYR A 84 -16.28 -4.01 15.20
C TYR A 84 -17.60 -3.34 15.64
N PRO A 85 -18.72 -4.08 15.64
CA PRO A 85 -19.95 -3.65 16.31
C PRO A 85 -19.67 -3.19 17.75
N PRO A 86 -20.37 -2.15 18.28
CA PRO A 86 -20.04 -1.56 19.58
C PRO A 86 -19.90 -2.56 20.73
N HIS A 87 -20.75 -3.59 20.77
CA HIS A 87 -20.73 -4.62 21.81
C HIS A 87 -19.54 -5.60 21.70
N LEU A 88 -18.86 -5.66 20.55
CA LEU A 88 -17.70 -6.53 20.31
C LEU A 88 -16.35 -5.79 20.42
N ARG A 89 -16.36 -4.45 20.53
CA ARG A 89 -15.12 -3.64 20.61
C ARG A 89 -14.30 -3.89 21.87
N ALA A 90 -14.91 -4.44 22.91
CA ALA A 90 -14.25 -4.76 24.18
C ALA A 90 -13.61 -6.16 24.19
N CYS A 91 -13.88 -7.01 23.19
CA CYS A 91 -13.31 -8.35 23.08
C CYS A 91 -11.78 -8.29 22.93
N PRO A 92 -11.03 -9.32 23.38
CA PRO A 92 -9.58 -9.38 23.17
C PRO A 92 -9.20 -9.37 21.69
N ILE A 93 -8.28 -8.49 21.30
CA ILE A 93 -7.79 -8.37 19.92
C ILE A 93 -6.26 -8.39 19.93
N THR A 94 -5.65 -9.31 19.20
CA THR A 94 -4.20 -9.35 18.99
C THR A 94 -3.87 -8.85 17.58
N ILE A 95 -2.89 -7.96 17.45
CA ILE A 95 -2.43 -7.44 16.15
C ILE A 95 -0.97 -7.84 15.95
N VAL A 96 -0.67 -8.51 14.85
CA VAL A 96 0.68 -8.96 14.47
C VAL A 96 1.15 -8.15 13.26
N VAL A 97 2.22 -7.38 13.45
CA VAL A 97 2.86 -6.55 12.41
C VAL A 97 4.35 -6.84 12.32
N GLY A 98 5.05 -6.30 11.33
CA GLY A 98 6.51 -6.37 11.29
C GLY A 98 7.15 -5.71 12.52
N ALA A 99 8.21 -6.29 13.07
CA ALA A 99 8.82 -5.84 14.32
C ALA A 99 9.17 -4.35 14.35
N GLN A 100 9.58 -3.77 13.22
CA GLN A 100 9.88 -2.34 13.10
C GLN A 100 8.66 -1.42 13.28
N HIS A 101 7.43 -1.93 13.13
CA HIS A 101 6.18 -1.16 13.28
C HIS A 101 5.50 -1.40 14.64
N LYS A 102 6.01 -2.34 15.44
CA LYS A 102 5.40 -2.75 16.71
C LYS A 102 5.28 -1.58 17.69
N GLU A 103 6.37 -0.85 17.92
CA GLU A 103 6.43 0.17 18.98
C GLU A 103 5.49 1.34 18.70
N GLU A 104 5.49 1.85 17.46
CA GLU A 104 4.60 2.93 17.02
C GLU A 104 3.13 2.56 17.17
N LEU A 105 2.74 1.38 16.66
CA LEU A 105 1.36 0.90 16.76
C LEU A 105 0.97 0.65 18.23
N GLN A 106 1.84 0.03 19.02
CA GLN A 106 1.58 -0.24 20.43
C GLN A 106 1.38 1.04 21.25
N GLN A 107 2.12 2.12 20.94
CA GLN A 107 1.93 3.42 21.58
C GLN A 107 0.59 4.06 21.22
N GLY A 108 0.19 4.03 19.95
CA GLY A 108 -1.11 4.52 19.50
C GLY A 108 -2.29 3.77 20.14
N VAL A 109 -2.14 2.45 20.25
CA VAL A 109 -3.11 1.55 20.87
C VAL A 109 -3.23 1.80 22.38
N ARG A 110 -2.12 1.84 23.13
CA ARG A 110 -2.14 1.97 24.61
C ARG A 110 -2.83 3.24 25.10
N LYS A 111 -2.87 4.29 24.29
CA LYS A 111 -3.55 5.54 24.62
C LYS A 111 -5.08 5.40 24.68
N HIS A 112 -5.65 4.48 23.90
CA HIS A 112 -7.11 4.45 23.65
C HIS A 112 -7.75 3.07 23.91
N PHE A 113 -6.98 1.98 23.83
CA PHE A 113 -7.50 0.62 23.85
C PHE A 113 -6.67 -0.26 24.79
N ARG A 114 -7.33 -0.87 25.79
CA ARG A 114 -6.69 -1.72 26.81
C ARG A 114 -6.77 -3.22 26.50
N ASN A 115 -7.72 -3.62 25.64
CA ASN A 115 -7.98 -5.00 25.21
C ASN A 115 -7.19 -5.41 23.96
N ILE A 116 -6.26 -4.57 23.49
CA ILE A 116 -5.49 -4.81 22.27
C ILE A 116 -4.02 -5.08 22.60
N THR A 117 -3.50 -6.20 22.10
CA THR A 117 -2.09 -6.59 22.22
C THR A 117 -1.40 -6.49 20.86
N VAL A 118 -0.16 -5.97 20.81
CA VAL A 118 0.62 -5.88 19.56
C VAL A 118 1.86 -6.78 19.62
N VAL A 119 2.01 -7.64 18.61
CA VAL A 119 3.15 -8.56 18.43
C VAL A 119 3.95 -8.13 17.20
N GLY A 120 5.29 -8.20 17.31
CA GLY A 120 6.22 -7.77 16.25
C GLY A 120 6.96 -8.94 15.62
N ALA A 121 6.58 -9.34 14.42
CA ALA A 121 7.19 -10.43 13.66
C ALA A 121 8.62 -10.08 13.21
N PRO A 122 9.62 -10.96 13.45
CA PRO A 122 11.02 -10.66 13.19
C PRO A 122 11.34 -10.60 11.70
N LEU A 123 12.06 -9.56 11.25
CA LEU A 123 12.51 -9.43 9.86
C LEU A 123 14.05 -9.47 9.79
N PRO A 124 14.66 -10.66 9.88
CA PRO A 124 16.12 -10.81 10.01
C PRO A 124 16.88 -10.53 8.71
N ILE A 125 16.21 -10.56 7.55
CA ILE A 125 16.82 -10.36 6.24
C ILE A 125 16.45 -8.96 5.71
N PRO A 126 17.43 -8.13 5.30
CA PRO A 126 17.15 -6.80 4.76
C PRO A 126 16.18 -6.82 3.57
N TYR A 127 15.38 -5.77 3.49
CA TYR A 127 14.32 -5.60 2.48
C TYR A 127 13.21 -6.66 2.56
N GLY A 128 13.11 -7.36 3.69
CA GLY A 128 11.98 -8.21 4.04
C GLY A 128 10.78 -7.41 4.53
N THR A 129 9.58 -7.97 4.40
CA THR A 129 8.33 -7.36 4.87
C THR A 129 7.43 -8.40 5.52
N HIS A 130 6.74 -8.01 6.59
CA HIS A 130 5.62 -8.80 7.12
C HIS A 130 4.38 -8.44 6.30
N HIS A 131 4.10 -9.21 5.25
CA HIS A 131 3.10 -8.84 4.24
C HIS A 131 1.82 -9.70 4.30
N THR A 132 1.84 -10.71 5.16
CA THR A 132 0.70 -11.58 5.48
C THR A 132 -0.50 -10.80 6.00
N LYS A 133 -1.68 -11.23 5.56
CA LYS A 133 -2.98 -10.65 5.88
C LYS A 133 -3.91 -11.79 6.27
N LEU A 134 -3.89 -12.12 7.55
CA LEU A 134 -4.62 -13.25 8.13
C LEU A 134 -5.43 -12.72 9.31
N SER A 135 -6.70 -13.09 9.40
CA SER A 135 -7.49 -12.89 10.60
C SER A 135 -8.05 -14.23 11.06
N ILE A 136 -7.91 -14.52 12.36
CA ILE A 136 -8.55 -15.67 12.98
C ILE A 136 -9.51 -15.13 14.03
N PHE A 137 -10.72 -15.65 14.03
CA PHE A 137 -11.79 -15.24 14.92
C PHE A 137 -12.33 -16.45 15.65
N GLU A 138 -12.63 -16.28 16.93
CA GLU A 138 -13.39 -17.24 17.71
C GLU A 138 -14.78 -16.69 17.95
N SER A 139 -15.82 -17.41 17.51
CA SER A 139 -17.21 -17.16 17.87
C SER A 139 -17.65 -18.17 18.94
N GLU A 140 -18.88 -18.04 19.45
CA GLU A 140 -19.40 -18.97 20.47
C GLU A 140 -19.47 -20.43 19.99
N THR A 141 -19.56 -20.65 18.67
CA THR A 141 -19.81 -21.98 18.09
C THR A 141 -18.71 -22.47 17.15
N ALA A 142 -17.80 -21.60 16.70
CA ALA A 142 -16.85 -21.94 15.64
C ALA A 142 -15.57 -21.10 15.68
N LEU A 143 -14.51 -21.63 15.07
CA LEU A 143 -13.35 -20.83 14.66
C LEU A 143 -13.48 -20.44 13.19
N HIS A 144 -13.17 -19.19 12.87
CA HIS A 144 -13.18 -18.67 11.51
C HIS A 144 -11.77 -18.24 11.10
N VAL A 145 -11.36 -18.62 9.90
CA VAL A 145 -10.09 -18.24 9.28
C VAL A 145 -10.37 -17.38 8.06
N VAL A 146 -9.74 -16.21 8.00
CA VAL A 146 -9.85 -15.27 6.89
C VAL A 146 -8.45 -14.92 6.38
N VAL A 147 -8.11 -15.40 5.18
CA VAL A 147 -6.88 -15.04 4.47
C VAL A 147 -7.22 -13.97 3.43
N SER A 148 -6.71 -12.75 3.61
CA SER A 148 -7.11 -11.56 2.84
C SER A 148 -5.95 -10.97 2.03
N THR A 149 -6.25 -10.03 1.14
CA THR A 149 -5.27 -9.17 0.45
C THR A 149 -5.26 -7.73 0.92
N ALA A 150 -6.24 -7.34 1.76
CA ALA A 150 -6.41 -5.97 2.25
C ALA A 150 -5.58 -5.66 3.50
N ASN A 151 -4.96 -4.48 3.52
CA ASN A 151 -4.49 -3.87 4.75
C ASN A 151 -5.69 -3.49 5.65
N LEU A 152 -5.44 -3.29 6.94
CA LEU A 152 -6.48 -2.80 7.87
C LEU A 152 -6.50 -1.28 7.86
N LEU A 153 -6.84 -0.72 6.70
CA LEU A 153 -6.95 0.71 6.41
C LEU A 153 -8.24 0.98 5.61
N SER A 154 -8.88 2.14 5.82
CA SER A 154 -10.14 2.49 5.11
C SER A 154 -9.99 2.43 3.59
N GLU A 155 -8.91 3.02 3.06
CA GLU A 155 -8.60 3.08 1.64
C GLU A 155 -8.49 1.70 0.96
N ASP A 156 -8.07 0.67 1.70
CA ASP A 156 -7.93 -0.69 1.17
C ASP A 156 -9.29 -1.39 1.05
N TRP A 157 -10.31 -0.98 1.80
CA TRP A 157 -11.64 -1.61 1.86
C TRP A 157 -12.73 -0.83 1.12
N GLU A 158 -12.51 0.45 0.78
CA GLU A 158 -13.52 1.30 0.13
C GLU A 158 -13.51 1.19 -1.40
N TYR A 159 -12.38 1.51 -2.06
CA TYR A 159 -12.34 1.73 -3.52
C TYR A 159 -11.50 0.71 -4.30
N LYS A 160 -10.86 -0.24 -3.61
CA LYS A 160 -9.94 -1.19 -4.22
C LYS A 160 -10.58 -2.56 -4.39
N THR A 161 -10.17 -3.25 -5.45
CA THR A 161 -10.50 -4.66 -5.61
C THR A 161 -9.59 -5.47 -4.70
N GLN A 162 -10.15 -6.01 -3.62
CA GLN A 162 -9.52 -6.96 -2.71
C GLN A 162 -10.26 -8.28 -2.75
N GLY A 163 -9.57 -9.35 -2.33
CA GLY A 163 -10.19 -10.64 -2.09
C GLY A 163 -9.84 -11.17 -0.70
N PHE A 164 -10.74 -11.96 -0.15
CA PHE A 164 -10.44 -12.77 1.02
C PHE A 164 -11.07 -14.15 0.90
N TYR A 165 -10.34 -15.17 1.34
CA TYR A 165 -10.82 -16.52 1.52
C TYR A 165 -11.31 -16.65 2.96
N HIS A 166 -12.55 -17.10 3.14
CA HIS A 166 -13.13 -17.44 4.44
C HIS A 166 -13.36 -18.94 4.53
N CYS A 167 -13.03 -19.53 5.69
CA CYS A 167 -13.57 -20.82 6.10
C CYS A 167 -13.83 -20.84 7.61
N GLN A 168 -14.68 -21.77 8.04
CA GLN A 168 -14.99 -21.98 9.46
C GLN A 168 -14.86 -23.45 9.86
N GLY A 169 -14.56 -23.72 11.12
CA GLY A 169 -14.51 -25.05 11.71
C GLY A 169 -15.37 -25.12 12.96
N SER A 170 -16.10 -26.23 13.12
CA SER A 170 -16.96 -26.43 14.29
C SER A 170 -16.11 -26.75 15.53
N LEU A 171 -16.54 -26.25 16.69
CA LEU A 171 -15.97 -26.59 18.00
C LEU A 171 -16.61 -27.86 18.61
N ASP A 172 -17.62 -28.45 17.96
CA ASP A 172 -18.35 -29.61 18.48
C ASP A 172 -17.57 -30.93 18.35
N ASP A 173 -16.63 -30.99 17.39
CA ASP A 173 -15.85 -32.19 17.06
C ASP A 173 -14.42 -31.80 16.67
N VAL A 174 -13.48 -32.72 16.87
CA VAL A 174 -12.07 -32.54 16.53
C VAL A 174 -11.65 -33.63 15.57
N LYS A 175 -11.49 -33.25 14.30
CA LYS A 175 -10.93 -34.12 13.25
C LYS A 175 -9.65 -33.52 12.70
N GLU A 176 -8.77 -34.40 12.22
CA GLU A 176 -7.57 -33.97 11.53
C GLU A 176 -7.94 -33.18 10.25
N SER A 177 -7.40 -31.98 10.11
CA SER A 177 -7.58 -31.14 8.93
C SER A 177 -6.21 -30.83 8.31
N PRO A 178 -5.94 -31.33 7.08
CA PRO A 178 -4.71 -31.00 6.37
C PRO A 178 -4.52 -29.49 6.18
N PHE A 179 -5.60 -28.74 5.96
CA PHE A 179 -5.55 -27.28 5.84
C PHE A 179 -5.06 -26.62 7.13
N ILE A 180 -5.60 -27.03 8.28
CA ILE A 180 -5.20 -26.48 9.60
C ILE A 180 -3.80 -26.91 9.98
N ASN A 181 -3.39 -28.16 9.70
CA ASN A 181 -2.02 -28.60 9.92
C ASN A 181 -1.01 -27.73 9.16
N GLN A 182 -1.33 -27.35 7.92
CA GLN A 182 -0.50 -26.46 7.11
C GLN A 182 -0.49 -25.02 7.65
N LEU A 183 -1.64 -24.50 8.09
CA LEU A 183 -1.72 -23.16 8.70
C LEU A 183 -0.97 -23.11 10.04
N CYS A 184 -1.09 -24.15 10.87
CA CYS A 184 -0.33 -24.26 12.12
C CYS A 184 1.18 -24.35 11.84
N GLY A 185 1.58 -25.09 10.81
CA GLY A 185 2.96 -25.12 10.33
C GLY A 185 3.48 -23.73 9.98
N TYR A 186 2.67 -22.91 9.29
CA TYR A 186 3.02 -21.51 9.03
C TYR A 186 3.20 -20.69 10.32
N LEU A 187 2.28 -20.83 11.28
CA LEU A 187 2.37 -20.11 12.56
C LEU A 187 3.64 -20.50 13.33
N GLU A 188 3.96 -21.80 13.37
CA GLU A 188 5.14 -22.34 14.05
C GLU A 188 6.45 -21.93 13.35
N ASP A 189 6.55 -22.16 12.04
CA ASP A 189 7.73 -21.84 11.23
C ASP A 189 8.01 -20.33 11.22
N GLY A 190 6.96 -19.53 11.15
CA GLY A 190 7.05 -18.08 11.02
C GLY A 190 7.30 -17.35 12.33
N TYR A 191 6.70 -17.83 13.43
CA TYR A 191 6.55 -17.01 14.64
C TYR A 191 6.99 -17.67 15.95
N SER A 192 7.35 -18.96 16.00
CA SER A 192 7.78 -19.64 17.24
C SER A 192 8.95 -18.97 17.98
N LYS A 193 9.78 -18.21 17.26
CA LYS A 193 10.92 -17.45 17.81
C LYS A 193 10.62 -15.97 18.08
N THR A 194 9.35 -15.56 17.94
CA THR A 194 8.92 -14.17 18.08
C THR A 194 8.68 -13.84 19.56
N PRO A 195 9.18 -12.69 20.06
CA PRO A 195 8.73 -12.17 21.35
C PRO A 195 7.22 -11.88 21.34
N GLY A 196 6.45 -12.62 22.13
CA GLY A 196 4.98 -12.64 22.07
C GLY A 196 4.40 -13.87 21.36
N TRP A 197 5.19 -14.93 21.18
CA TRP A 197 4.74 -16.21 20.61
C TRP A 197 3.54 -16.79 21.36
N ASP A 198 3.47 -16.66 22.68
CA ASP A 198 2.34 -17.08 23.51
C ASP A 198 0.98 -16.57 22.99
N GLN A 199 0.96 -15.34 22.45
CA GLN A 199 -0.24 -14.75 21.88
C GLN A 199 -0.66 -15.41 20.56
N ILE A 200 0.26 -16.02 19.81
CA ILE A 200 0.01 -16.70 18.53
C ILE A 200 -0.19 -18.20 18.75
N GLU A 201 0.61 -18.79 19.66
CA GLU A 201 0.53 -20.16 20.18
C GLU A 201 -0.88 -20.50 20.62
N TYR A 202 -1.52 -19.61 21.39
CA TYR A 202 -2.92 -19.74 21.77
C TYR A 202 -3.81 -20.03 20.55
N TRP A 203 -3.73 -19.22 19.50
CA TRP A 203 -4.55 -19.39 18.29
C TRP A 203 -4.19 -20.64 17.51
N ARG A 204 -2.91 -21.01 17.46
CA ARG A 204 -2.42 -22.24 16.84
C ARG A 204 -3.03 -23.47 17.53
N ASP A 205 -3.13 -23.45 18.86
CA ASP A 205 -3.75 -24.54 19.64
C ASP A 205 -5.28 -24.53 19.52
N ARG A 206 -5.92 -23.35 19.51
CA ARG A 206 -7.35 -23.22 19.23
C ARG A 206 -7.70 -23.81 17.87
N LEU A 207 -6.96 -23.49 16.80
CA LEU A 207 -7.21 -24.03 15.47
C LEU A 207 -7.15 -25.57 15.44
N LYS A 208 -6.22 -26.20 16.17
CA LYS A 208 -6.12 -27.67 16.28
C LYS A 208 -7.31 -28.30 17.01
N SER A 209 -8.09 -27.52 17.74
CA SER A 209 -9.27 -27.97 18.50
C SER A 209 -10.61 -27.82 17.77
N ALA A 210 -10.61 -27.52 16.46
CA ALA A 210 -11.83 -27.37 15.67
C ALA A 210 -11.80 -28.23 14.39
N ASP A 211 -12.96 -28.73 13.97
CA ASP A 211 -13.10 -29.54 12.75
C ASP A 211 -13.16 -28.69 11.48
N PHE A 212 -12.04 -28.67 10.75
CA PHE A 212 -11.91 -28.12 9.39
C PHE A 212 -11.68 -29.22 8.33
N SER A 213 -12.03 -30.48 8.60
CA SER A 213 -11.76 -31.63 7.70
C SER A 213 -12.48 -31.55 6.35
N HIS A 214 -13.55 -30.77 6.29
CA HIS A 214 -14.31 -30.48 5.08
C HIS A 214 -13.59 -29.52 4.13
N ILE A 215 -12.56 -28.81 4.58
CA ILE A 215 -11.76 -27.90 3.73
C ILE A 215 -10.74 -28.71 2.92
N LYS A 216 -10.80 -28.58 1.59
CA LYS A 216 -9.92 -29.30 0.64
C LYS A 216 -8.84 -28.42 0.00
N ASP A 217 -8.91 -27.12 0.26
CA ASP A 217 -7.92 -26.14 -0.20
C ASP A 217 -6.59 -26.30 0.54
N HIS A 218 -5.54 -25.68 -0.01
CA HIS A 218 -4.18 -25.81 0.51
C HIS A 218 -3.60 -24.46 0.89
N ILE A 219 -2.83 -24.42 1.98
CA ILE A 219 -2.06 -23.23 2.34
C ILE A 219 -0.76 -23.19 1.51
N VAL A 220 -0.44 -22.00 1.01
CA VAL A 220 0.85 -21.66 0.43
C VAL A 220 1.42 -20.46 1.20
N TYR A 221 2.62 -20.60 1.75
CA TYR A 221 3.20 -19.55 2.60
C TYR A 221 4.69 -19.36 2.41
N SER A 222 5.16 -18.20 2.84
CA SER A 222 6.56 -17.79 2.86
C SER A 222 6.92 -17.29 4.25
N VAL A 223 8.10 -17.68 4.73
CA VAL A 223 8.72 -17.15 5.95
C VAL A 223 10.14 -16.67 5.64
N PRO A 224 10.62 -15.56 6.23
CA PRO A 224 11.97 -15.08 5.99
C PRO A 224 13.02 -16.11 6.45
N GLY A 225 13.95 -16.44 5.57
CA GLY A 225 15.01 -17.39 5.89
C GLY A 225 15.89 -17.76 4.71
N ARG A 226 16.89 -18.57 5.01
CA ARG A 226 17.75 -19.22 4.02
C ARG A 226 17.69 -20.72 4.26
N PHE A 227 17.23 -21.45 3.27
CA PHE A 227 16.89 -22.87 3.38
C PHE A 227 17.78 -23.69 2.46
N VAL A 228 18.09 -24.92 2.88
CA VAL A 228 18.94 -25.85 2.11
C VAL A 228 18.24 -27.21 1.99
N GLY A 229 18.55 -27.95 0.93
CA GLY A 229 18.03 -29.29 0.73
C GLY A 229 16.48 -29.34 0.74
N PRO A 230 15.88 -30.34 1.42
CA PRO A 230 14.43 -30.51 1.48
C PRO A 230 13.67 -29.33 2.08
N ASP A 231 14.27 -28.58 3.00
CA ASP A 231 13.63 -27.42 3.63
C ASP A 231 13.35 -26.29 2.64
N ALA A 232 14.08 -26.23 1.52
CA ALA A 232 13.81 -25.26 0.47
C ALA A 232 12.45 -25.50 -0.23
N ALA A 233 11.90 -26.72 -0.17
CA ALA A 233 10.58 -27.05 -0.74
C ALA A 233 9.41 -26.69 0.19
N LYS A 234 9.68 -26.32 1.44
CA LYS A 234 8.66 -25.99 2.45
C LYS A 234 8.07 -24.59 2.30
N TYR A 235 8.63 -23.71 1.46
CA TYR A 235 8.21 -22.31 1.43
C TYR A 235 8.14 -21.73 0.02
N GLY A 236 7.42 -20.62 -0.12
CA GLY A 236 7.39 -19.81 -1.33
C GLY A 236 6.99 -20.58 -2.58
N HIS A 237 7.64 -20.29 -3.70
CA HIS A 237 7.20 -20.85 -4.99
C HIS A 237 7.48 -22.35 -5.06
N ARG A 238 8.45 -22.86 -4.28
CA ARG A 238 8.74 -24.30 -4.22
C ARG A 238 7.69 -25.06 -3.42
N MET A 239 7.09 -24.46 -2.39
CA MET A 239 5.90 -25.03 -1.77
C MET A 239 4.75 -25.10 -2.79
N LEU A 240 4.49 -24.01 -3.52
CA LEU A 240 3.45 -24.00 -4.56
C LEU A 240 3.67 -25.10 -5.60
N ARG A 241 4.93 -25.31 -6.03
CA ARG A 241 5.31 -26.42 -6.91
C ARG A 241 4.87 -27.77 -6.34
N THR A 242 5.23 -28.07 -5.11
CA THR A 242 4.89 -29.34 -4.45
C THR A 242 3.37 -29.51 -4.29
N ARG A 243 2.63 -28.44 -4.01
CA ARG A 243 1.16 -28.50 -3.93
C ARG A 243 0.52 -28.81 -5.29
N ILE A 244 0.93 -28.10 -6.33
CA ILE A 244 0.43 -28.34 -7.69
C ILE A 244 0.83 -29.73 -8.16
N GLN A 245 2.02 -30.24 -7.80
CA GLN A 245 2.43 -31.61 -8.10
C GLN A 245 1.49 -32.68 -7.53
N GLY A 246 0.87 -32.41 -6.37
CA GLY A 246 -0.10 -33.30 -5.75
C GLY A 246 -1.48 -33.30 -6.42
N PHE A 247 -1.74 -32.43 -7.39
CA PHE A 247 -3.01 -32.44 -8.13
C PHE A 247 -3.10 -33.65 -9.07
N PRO A 248 -4.32 -34.08 -9.44
CA PRO A 248 -4.54 -35.10 -10.46
C PRO A 248 -3.78 -34.80 -11.76
N GLU A 249 -3.19 -35.82 -12.39
CA GLU A 249 -2.35 -35.68 -13.60
C GLU A 249 -3.09 -35.02 -14.77
N ASP A 250 -4.35 -35.41 -14.97
CA ASP A 250 -5.22 -34.86 -16.01
C ASP A 250 -5.43 -33.35 -15.83
N LEU A 251 -5.59 -32.87 -14.60
CA LEU A 251 -5.72 -31.44 -14.30
C LEU A 251 -4.40 -30.70 -14.55
N LYS A 252 -3.27 -31.27 -14.13
CA LYS A 252 -1.96 -30.62 -14.31
C LYS A 252 -1.65 -30.43 -15.79
N ASP A 253 -1.75 -31.48 -16.61
CA ASP A 253 -1.37 -31.47 -18.02
C ASP A 253 -2.25 -30.60 -18.92
N ARG A 254 -3.48 -30.36 -18.47
CA ARG A 254 -4.40 -29.43 -19.11
C ARG A 254 -4.03 -27.97 -18.91
N VAL A 255 -3.19 -27.60 -17.93
CA VAL A 255 -2.74 -26.22 -17.76
C VAL A 255 -1.95 -25.78 -19.00
N LYS A 256 -2.56 -24.89 -19.80
CA LYS A 256 -1.99 -24.31 -21.03
C LYS A 256 -1.62 -22.84 -20.87
N LYS A 257 -2.14 -22.17 -19.84
CA LYS A 257 -1.82 -20.78 -19.53
C LYS A 257 -1.72 -20.57 -18.03
N VAL A 258 -0.82 -19.68 -17.62
CA VAL A 258 -0.74 -19.20 -16.25
C VAL A 258 -0.84 -17.67 -16.24
N ILE A 259 -1.62 -17.15 -15.31
CA ILE A 259 -1.80 -15.71 -15.10
C ILE A 259 -1.29 -15.36 -13.72
N ALA A 260 -0.38 -14.39 -13.65
CA ALA A 260 -0.01 -13.72 -12.41
C ALA A 260 -0.63 -12.32 -12.39
N GLN A 261 -1.48 -12.03 -11.43
CA GLN A 261 -2.00 -10.69 -11.19
C GLN A 261 -1.44 -10.20 -9.86
N CYS A 262 -0.86 -9.00 -9.87
CA CYS A 262 -0.21 -8.42 -8.68
C CYS A 262 -0.34 -6.90 -8.64
N SER A 263 -0.07 -6.31 -7.47
CA SER A 263 -0.04 -4.85 -7.30
C SER A 263 1.38 -4.28 -7.27
N SER A 264 2.41 -5.11 -7.07
CA SER A 264 3.82 -4.70 -7.06
C SER A 264 4.70 -5.70 -7.79
N ILE A 265 5.78 -5.20 -8.39
CA ILE A 265 6.76 -6.00 -9.12
C ILE A 265 8.17 -5.69 -8.58
N GLY A 266 8.85 -6.73 -8.12
CA GLY A 266 10.24 -6.67 -7.67
C GLY A 266 11.26 -6.73 -8.81
N SER A 267 12.55 -6.75 -8.45
CA SER A 267 13.63 -7.02 -9.40
C SER A 267 13.70 -8.52 -9.72
N LEU A 268 13.33 -8.89 -10.95
CA LEU A 268 13.22 -10.29 -11.36
C LEU A 268 14.51 -10.86 -11.96
N GLY A 269 15.46 -9.99 -12.34
CA GLY A 269 16.65 -10.37 -13.09
C GLY A 269 16.31 -10.66 -14.56
N ALA A 270 17.22 -11.33 -15.27
CA ALA A 270 16.98 -11.73 -16.65
C ALA A 270 15.78 -12.69 -16.75
N GLU A 271 15.03 -12.62 -17.85
CA GLU A 271 13.76 -13.36 -18.06
C GLU A 271 13.85 -14.84 -17.65
N LYS A 272 14.85 -15.57 -18.16
CA LYS A 272 15.04 -17.01 -17.92
C LYS A 272 15.64 -17.35 -16.54
N SER A 273 16.21 -16.37 -15.84
CA SER A 273 16.90 -16.63 -14.56
C SER A 273 15.95 -16.97 -13.42
N TRP A 274 14.74 -16.40 -13.45
CA TRP A 274 13.75 -16.58 -12.38
C TRP A 274 12.32 -16.58 -12.93
N PHE A 275 11.91 -15.52 -13.64
CA PHE A 275 10.52 -15.32 -14.09
C PHE A 275 10.03 -16.46 -15.02
N ALA A 276 10.62 -16.59 -16.22
CA ALA A 276 10.29 -17.67 -17.17
C ALA A 276 10.98 -19.00 -16.82
N GLY A 277 11.92 -18.98 -15.87
CA GLY A 277 12.65 -20.16 -15.41
C GLY A 277 12.03 -20.80 -14.16
N ASP A 278 12.72 -20.69 -13.02
CA ASP A 278 12.39 -21.41 -11.79
C ASP A 278 10.99 -21.09 -11.23
N PHE A 279 10.53 -19.84 -11.40
CA PHE A 279 9.20 -19.42 -10.96
C PHE A 279 8.10 -20.03 -11.83
N THR A 280 8.14 -19.85 -13.15
CA THR A 280 7.16 -20.46 -14.08
C THR A 280 7.13 -21.98 -13.97
N LYS A 281 8.29 -22.64 -13.88
CA LYS A 281 8.38 -24.08 -13.61
C LYS A 281 7.60 -24.49 -12.37
N SER A 282 7.60 -23.66 -11.33
CA SER A 282 6.86 -23.92 -10.09
C SER A 282 5.35 -23.78 -10.26
N LEU A 283 4.90 -22.79 -11.01
CA LEU A 283 3.48 -22.59 -11.35
C LEU A 283 2.91 -23.73 -12.19
N LEU A 284 3.76 -24.55 -12.81
CA LEU A 284 3.39 -25.71 -13.62
C LEU A 284 3.65 -27.05 -12.90
N GLY A 285 3.76 -27.06 -11.57
CA GLY A 285 4.01 -28.29 -10.82
C GLY A 285 5.36 -28.95 -11.16
N GLY A 286 6.35 -28.17 -11.56
CA GLY A 286 7.70 -28.69 -11.85
C GLY A 286 7.89 -29.22 -13.27
N ARG A 287 6.89 -29.09 -14.16
CA ARG A 287 7.02 -29.39 -15.60
C ARG A 287 8.24 -28.67 -16.18
N THR A 288 9.07 -29.38 -16.92
CA THR A 288 10.33 -28.86 -17.47
C THR A 288 10.22 -28.38 -18.92
N GLN A 289 9.22 -28.86 -19.66
CA GLN A 289 8.96 -28.48 -21.04
C GLN A 289 7.69 -27.61 -21.09
N PHE A 290 7.86 -26.33 -21.41
CA PHE A 290 6.78 -25.37 -21.60
C PHE A 290 7.27 -24.18 -22.44
N ASP A 291 6.34 -23.45 -23.04
CA ASP A 291 6.62 -22.23 -23.80
C ASP A 291 6.94 -21.07 -22.84
N ASP A 292 7.95 -20.25 -23.16
CA ASP A 292 8.32 -19.06 -22.37
C ASP A 292 7.18 -18.02 -22.27
N SER A 293 6.16 -18.09 -23.13
CA SER A 293 4.96 -17.25 -23.16
C SER A 293 3.79 -17.79 -22.33
N ILE A 294 3.96 -18.92 -21.65
CA ILE A 294 2.88 -19.54 -20.84
C ILE A 294 2.43 -18.67 -19.68
N LEU A 295 3.35 -17.86 -19.10
CA LEU A 295 3.08 -16.97 -17.98
C LEU A 295 2.83 -15.54 -18.46
N ASP A 296 1.61 -15.05 -18.27
CA ASP A 296 1.24 -13.65 -18.48
C ASP A 296 1.01 -12.92 -17.16
N VAL A 297 1.14 -11.59 -17.21
CA VAL A 297 1.05 -10.72 -16.03
C VAL A 297 -0.05 -9.68 -16.20
N ILE A 298 -1.00 -9.64 -15.29
CA ILE A 298 -1.94 -8.51 -15.18
C ILE A 298 -1.33 -7.48 -14.22
N TYR A 299 -1.10 -6.29 -14.74
CA TYR A 299 -0.63 -5.14 -13.99
C TYR A 299 -1.32 -3.87 -14.54
N PRO A 300 -1.66 -2.86 -13.71
CA PRO A 300 -2.33 -1.67 -14.22
C PRO A 300 -1.46 -0.85 -15.19
N THR A 301 -2.08 -0.37 -16.27
CA THR A 301 -1.50 0.69 -17.10
C THR A 301 -1.60 2.05 -16.40
N VAL A 302 -0.85 3.03 -16.89
CA VAL A 302 -1.05 4.44 -16.52
C VAL A 302 -2.51 4.87 -16.73
N GLY A 303 -3.12 4.44 -17.84
CA GLY A 303 -4.53 4.72 -18.14
C GLY A 303 -5.51 4.08 -17.15
N ASN A 304 -5.24 2.85 -16.69
CA ASN A 304 -6.03 2.20 -15.65
C ASN A 304 -6.00 3.01 -14.35
N ILE A 305 -4.82 3.43 -13.89
CA ILE A 305 -4.67 4.24 -12.67
C ILE A 305 -5.35 5.60 -12.85
N ARG A 306 -5.05 6.32 -13.93
CA ARG A 306 -5.57 7.66 -14.23
C ARG A 306 -7.09 7.71 -14.25
N THR A 307 -7.76 6.66 -14.72
CA THR A 307 -9.23 6.61 -14.87
C THR A 307 -9.95 5.86 -13.73
N SER A 308 -9.20 5.42 -12.70
CA SER A 308 -9.73 4.72 -11.53
C SER A 308 -10.65 5.60 -10.67
N PHE A 309 -11.26 5.03 -9.63
CA PHE A 309 -12.01 5.82 -8.65
C PHE A 309 -11.13 6.80 -7.86
N GLU A 310 -9.87 6.44 -7.60
CA GLU A 310 -8.95 7.21 -6.77
C GLU A 310 -7.96 8.05 -7.61
N GLY A 311 -8.06 8.02 -8.94
CA GLY A 311 -7.14 8.71 -9.83
C GLY A 311 -5.68 8.28 -9.61
N TYR A 312 -4.73 9.21 -9.69
CA TYR A 312 -3.33 8.90 -9.45
C TYR A 312 -3.00 8.49 -8.01
N GLN A 313 -3.86 8.82 -7.03
CA GLN A 313 -3.63 8.43 -5.63
C GLN A 313 -3.63 6.90 -5.47
N ALA A 314 -4.44 6.18 -6.27
CA ALA A 314 -4.38 4.71 -6.31
C ALA A 314 -2.97 4.19 -6.56
N GLY A 315 -2.18 4.91 -7.37
CA GLY A 315 -0.84 4.51 -7.80
C GLY A 315 0.18 4.33 -6.66
N SER A 316 -0.06 4.94 -5.49
CA SER A 316 0.78 4.76 -4.31
C SER A 316 0.79 3.31 -3.79
N HIS A 317 -0.30 2.56 -4.03
CA HIS A 317 -0.43 1.13 -3.68
C HIS A 317 0.11 0.19 -4.75
N PHE A 318 0.67 0.73 -5.84
CA PHE A 318 1.26 -0.02 -6.94
C PHE A 318 2.76 0.21 -7.09
N PRO A 319 3.59 -0.17 -6.09
CA PRO A 319 5.02 0.12 -6.13
C PRO A 319 5.72 -0.75 -7.18
N TYR A 320 5.97 -0.15 -8.33
CA TYR A 320 6.88 -0.60 -9.36
C TYR A 320 7.66 0.61 -9.86
N ASN A 321 8.99 0.56 -9.76
CA ASN A 321 9.83 1.72 -10.09
C ASN A 321 10.47 1.59 -11.47
N ASN A 322 10.76 2.74 -12.08
CA ASN A 322 11.32 2.85 -13.42
C ASN A 322 12.67 2.13 -13.54
N LYS A 323 13.53 2.23 -12.51
CA LYS A 323 14.84 1.56 -12.48
C LYS A 323 14.72 0.03 -12.56
N ASN A 324 13.77 -0.56 -11.86
CA ASN A 324 13.49 -1.99 -11.94
C ASN A 324 12.91 -2.31 -13.31
N HIS A 325 11.99 -1.49 -13.82
CA HIS A 325 11.37 -1.70 -15.13
C HIS A 325 12.38 -1.78 -16.28
N GLN A 326 13.31 -0.82 -16.36
CA GLN A 326 14.37 -0.80 -17.36
C GLN A 326 15.25 -2.07 -17.38
N ARG A 327 15.36 -2.78 -16.25
CA ARG A 327 16.15 -4.03 -16.15
C ARG A 327 15.37 -5.27 -16.56
N GLN A 328 14.06 -5.16 -16.77
CA GLN A 328 13.16 -6.27 -17.04
C GLN A 328 12.07 -5.89 -18.05
N GLU A 329 12.42 -5.10 -19.06
CA GLU A 329 11.51 -4.65 -20.12
C GLU A 329 10.86 -5.81 -20.90
N PHE A 330 11.43 -7.03 -20.83
CA PHE A 330 10.81 -8.24 -21.37
C PHE A 330 9.37 -8.46 -20.84
N LEU A 331 9.05 -7.95 -19.65
CA LEU A 331 7.70 -8.01 -19.08
C LEU A 331 6.66 -7.28 -19.94
N MET A 332 7.05 -6.29 -20.76
CA MET A 332 6.12 -5.61 -21.67
C MET A 332 5.41 -6.58 -22.61
N LYS A 333 6.07 -7.68 -23.01
CA LYS A 333 5.47 -8.72 -23.86
C LYS A 333 4.45 -9.60 -23.10
N ARG A 334 4.51 -9.60 -21.76
CA ARG A 334 3.67 -10.41 -20.87
C ARG A 334 2.55 -9.60 -20.21
N PHE A 335 2.62 -8.27 -20.24
CA PHE A 335 1.64 -7.42 -19.59
C PHE A 335 0.27 -7.40 -20.27
N HIS A 336 -0.75 -7.40 -19.42
CA HIS A 336 -2.15 -7.23 -19.74
C HIS A 336 -2.76 -6.21 -18.80
N LYS A 337 -3.71 -5.44 -19.33
CA LYS A 337 -4.39 -4.38 -18.59
C LYS A 337 -5.27 -4.98 -17.50
N TRP A 338 -5.51 -4.20 -16.46
CA TRP A 338 -6.57 -4.52 -15.52
C TRP A 338 -7.93 -4.33 -16.20
N CYS A 339 -8.74 -5.40 -16.22
CA CYS A 339 -10.13 -5.38 -16.68
C CYS A 339 -10.98 -6.31 -15.82
N SER A 340 -12.08 -5.79 -15.29
CA SER A 340 -13.01 -6.52 -14.43
C SER A 340 -14.44 -5.97 -14.64
N HIS A 341 -14.86 -5.92 -15.90
CA HIS A 341 -16.14 -5.38 -16.34
C HIS A 341 -17.31 -6.23 -15.84
N ASN A 342 -17.16 -7.56 -15.88
CA ASN A 342 -18.20 -8.49 -15.42
C ASN A 342 -18.51 -8.32 -13.92
N LEU A 343 -17.51 -7.89 -13.15
CA LEU A 343 -17.64 -7.58 -11.73
C LEU A 343 -17.80 -6.08 -11.45
N GLY A 344 -17.91 -5.23 -12.49
CA GLY A 344 -18.03 -3.77 -12.35
C GLY A 344 -16.80 -3.08 -11.75
N ARG A 345 -15.67 -3.77 -11.64
CA ARG A 345 -14.48 -3.40 -10.87
C ARG A 345 -13.31 -2.88 -11.71
N SER A 346 -13.49 -2.65 -13.02
CA SER A 346 -12.42 -2.10 -13.88
C SER A 346 -11.85 -0.77 -13.40
N ARG A 347 -12.65 0.05 -12.68
CA ARG A 347 -12.20 1.32 -12.09
C ARG A 347 -11.72 1.19 -10.63
N ALA A 348 -11.92 0.03 -10.00
CA ALA A 348 -11.45 -0.28 -8.67
C ALA A 348 -10.10 -1.00 -8.76
N MET A 349 -9.01 -0.28 -8.51
CA MET A 349 -7.68 -0.79 -8.78
C MET A 349 -7.35 -2.05 -7.96
N PRO A 350 -6.64 -3.04 -8.55
CA PRO A 350 -6.47 -4.34 -7.95
C PRO A 350 -5.33 -4.37 -6.93
N HIS A 351 -5.65 -4.21 -5.66
CA HIS A 351 -4.70 -4.52 -4.59
C HIS A 351 -4.71 -6.02 -4.22
N ILE A 352 -5.67 -6.79 -4.72
CA ILE A 352 -5.64 -8.25 -4.73
C ILE A 352 -4.38 -8.79 -5.46
N LYS A 353 -3.90 -9.98 -5.07
CA LYS A 353 -2.87 -10.73 -5.80
C LYS A 353 -3.35 -12.15 -6.02
N THR A 354 -3.29 -12.59 -7.26
CA THR A 354 -3.78 -13.91 -7.65
C THR A 354 -2.87 -14.59 -8.67
N TYR A 355 -2.79 -15.92 -8.58
CA TYR A 355 -2.12 -16.75 -9.57
C TYR A 355 -3.08 -17.83 -10.03
N THR A 356 -3.23 -18.02 -11.33
CA THR A 356 -4.26 -18.90 -11.89
C THR A 356 -3.69 -19.76 -13.01
N GLY A 357 -3.98 -21.06 -12.99
CA GLY A 357 -3.71 -21.96 -14.11
C GLY A 357 -4.99 -22.21 -14.89
N LEU A 358 -4.95 -21.97 -16.20
CA LEU A 358 -6.07 -22.15 -17.10
C LEU A 358 -5.80 -23.29 -18.09
N ASP A 359 -6.87 -23.96 -18.53
CA ASP A 359 -6.81 -24.82 -19.70
C ASP A 359 -6.83 -24.03 -21.02
N ALA A 360 -6.89 -24.75 -22.14
CA ALA A 360 -6.89 -24.17 -23.49
C ALA A 360 -8.12 -23.29 -23.76
N ASP A 361 -9.25 -23.57 -23.10
CA ASP A 361 -10.52 -22.86 -23.26
C ASP A 361 -10.64 -21.66 -22.30
N GLY A 362 -9.60 -21.43 -21.48
CA GLY A 362 -9.59 -20.37 -20.47
C GLY A 362 -10.33 -20.73 -19.18
N LYS A 363 -10.68 -22.00 -18.96
CA LYS A 363 -11.30 -22.44 -17.70
C LYS A 363 -10.24 -22.54 -16.60
N PRO A 364 -10.47 -21.96 -15.41
CA PRO A 364 -9.56 -22.09 -14.29
C PRO A 364 -9.54 -23.52 -13.73
N LEU A 365 -8.33 -24.09 -13.64
CA LEU A 365 -8.07 -25.41 -13.07
C LEU A 365 -7.57 -25.32 -11.63
N TRP A 366 -6.85 -24.24 -11.32
CA TRP A 366 -6.47 -23.88 -9.97
C TRP A 366 -6.33 -22.37 -9.84
N PHE A 367 -6.54 -21.88 -8.63
CA PHE A 367 -6.52 -20.46 -8.28
C PHE A 367 -5.89 -20.28 -6.92
N LEU A 368 -4.93 -19.38 -6.84
CA LEU A 368 -4.27 -18.98 -5.62
C LEU A 368 -4.63 -17.52 -5.32
N LEU A 369 -5.26 -17.29 -4.17
CA LEU A 369 -5.39 -15.97 -3.56
C LEU A 369 -4.28 -15.80 -2.52
N THR A 370 -3.47 -14.74 -2.61
CA THR A 370 -2.32 -14.57 -1.72
C THR A 370 -1.97 -13.11 -1.45
N SER A 371 -1.17 -12.86 -0.41
CA SER A 371 -0.49 -11.58 -0.22
C SER A 371 0.74 -11.41 -1.13
N ALA A 372 1.31 -12.50 -1.65
CA ALA A 372 2.57 -12.48 -2.40
C ALA A 372 2.47 -11.73 -3.74
N ASN A 373 3.20 -10.62 -3.84
CA ASN A 373 3.42 -9.91 -5.10
C ASN A 373 4.45 -10.64 -5.99
N LEU A 374 4.56 -10.23 -7.27
CA LEU A 374 5.55 -10.78 -8.20
C LEU A 374 6.97 -10.31 -7.84
N SER A 375 7.58 -10.97 -6.85
CA SER A 375 8.90 -10.62 -6.35
C SER A 375 9.64 -11.83 -5.77
N LYS A 376 10.97 -11.79 -5.86
CA LYS A 376 11.86 -12.77 -5.22
C LYS A 376 11.84 -12.69 -3.68
N ALA A 377 11.53 -11.52 -3.12
CA ALA A 377 11.42 -11.33 -1.68
C ALA A 377 10.26 -12.15 -1.09
N ALA A 378 9.11 -12.16 -1.80
CA ALA A 378 7.90 -12.89 -1.44
C ALA A 378 8.02 -14.38 -1.76
N TRP A 379 8.43 -14.71 -2.99
CA TRP A 379 8.36 -16.08 -3.51
C TRP A 379 9.63 -16.90 -3.30
N GLY A 380 10.75 -16.24 -3.05
CA GLY A 380 12.07 -16.83 -2.88
C GLY A 380 12.89 -16.90 -4.17
N GLU A 381 14.21 -17.02 -4.00
CA GLU A 381 15.15 -17.18 -5.11
C GLU A 381 16.30 -18.12 -4.74
N GLN A 382 16.91 -18.71 -5.77
CA GLN A 382 18.19 -19.37 -5.62
C GLN A 382 19.26 -18.34 -5.21
N PHE A 383 19.95 -18.64 -4.12
CA PHE A 383 20.98 -17.82 -3.49
C PHE A 383 22.33 -18.55 -3.49
N GLN A 384 23.36 -17.88 -2.97
CA GLN A 384 24.73 -18.40 -2.90
C GLN A 384 24.79 -19.79 -2.25
N ASN A 385 25.77 -20.59 -2.68
CA ASN A 385 26.06 -21.93 -2.14
C ASN A 385 24.85 -22.90 -2.16
N GLY A 386 23.98 -22.79 -3.16
CA GLY A 386 22.83 -23.68 -3.29
C GLY A 386 21.65 -23.37 -2.35
N MET A 387 21.74 -22.33 -1.52
CA MET A 387 20.66 -21.96 -0.61
C MET A 387 19.46 -21.35 -1.34
N PHE A 388 18.26 -21.52 -0.80
CA PHE A 388 17.04 -20.84 -1.24
C PHE A 388 16.68 -19.75 -0.23
N GLN A 389 16.56 -18.50 -0.67
CA GLN A 389 16.34 -17.37 0.23
C GLN A 389 14.96 -16.74 0.01
N ILE A 390 14.21 -16.54 1.09
CA ILE A 390 12.97 -15.76 1.15
C ILE A 390 13.20 -14.61 2.13
N ARG A 391 12.64 -13.43 1.85
CA ARG A 391 12.83 -12.24 2.69
C ARG A 391 11.58 -11.85 3.46
N SER A 392 10.40 -12.22 2.98
CA SER A 392 9.12 -11.71 3.48
C SER A 392 8.22 -12.81 4.03
N TYR A 393 7.28 -12.42 4.90
CA TYR A 393 6.15 -13.25 5.31
C TYR A 393 5.01 -13.09 4.31
N GLU A 394 4.55 -14.18 3.72
CA GLU A 394 3.40 -14.20 2.83
C GLU A 394 2.51 -15.40 3.14
N LEU A 395 1.21 -15.27 2.86
CA LEU A 395 0.24 -16.34 3.03
C LEU A 395 -0.75 -16.32 1.88
N GLY A 396 -1.24 -17.49 1.50
CA GLY A 396 -2.28 -17.65 0.49
C GLY A 396 -2.98 -18.99 0.57
N VAL A 397 -4.12 -19.07 -0.10
CA VAL A 397 -4.96 -20.26 -0.21
C VAL A 397 -5.05 -20.67 -1.68
N LEU A 398 -4.63 -21.90 -1.96
CA LEU A 398 -4.66 -22.55 -3.26
C LEU A 398 -5.89 -23.46 -3.35
N THR A 399 -6.81 -23.07 -4.22
CA THR A 399 -8.00 -23.82 -4.59
C THR A 399 -7.78 -24.56 -5.90
N CYS A 400 -8.18 -25.82 -5.95
CA CYS A 400 -8.11 -26.66 -7.14
C CYS A 400 -9.51 -27.09 -7.55
N ALA A 401 -9.80 -27.09 -8.85
CA ALA A 401 -11.06 -27.57 -9.40
C ALA A 401 -11.11 -29.11 -9.41
N LEU A 402 -11.06 -29.72 -8.22
CA LEU A 402 -11.07 -31.17 -8.04
C LEU A 402 -12.39 -31.80 -8.49
N THR A 403 -13.48 -31.03 -8.42
CA THR A 403 -14.82 -31.47 -8.82
C THR A 403 -15.41 -30.50 -9.84
N PRO A 404 -16.27 -30.96 -10.78
CA PRO A 404 -16.94 -30.07 -11.73
C PRO A 404 -17.75 -28.95 -11.07
N GLU A 405 -18.24 -29.15 -9.84
CA GLU A 405 -18.99 -28.15 -9.08
C GLU A 405 -18.12 -27.08 -8.41
N THR A 406 -16.79 -27.19 -8.42
CA THR A 406 -15.91 -26.18 -7.82
C THR A 406 -15.95 -24.88 -8.63
N ASP A 407 -16.70 -23.90 -8.14
CA ASP A 407 -16.83 -22.58 -8.75
C ASP A 407 -15.61 -21.69 -8.41
N ILE A 408 -14.62 -21.65 -9.29
CA ILE A 408 -13.47 -20.74 -9.19
C ILE A 408 -13.82 -19.41 -9.86
N ARG A 409 -13.98 -18.37 -9.05
CA ARG A 409 -14.29 -17.02 -9.51
C ARG A 409 -13.03 -16.18 -9.62
N LEU A 410 -12.78 -15.65 -10.82
CA LEU A 410 -11.65 -14.76 -11.06
C LEU A 410 -12.05 -13.30 -10.81
N PRO A 411 -11.16 -12.46 -10.27
CA PRO A 411 -11.43 -11.05 -10.01
C PRO A 411 -11.30 -10.17 -11.27
N TYR A 412 -11.00 -10.76 -12.43
CA TYR A 412 -10.78 -10.09 -13.71
C TYR A 412 -11.42 -10.88 -14.86
N ASP A 413 -11.59 -10.23 -16.00
CA ASP A 413 -12.21 -10.83 -17.16
C ASP A 413 -11.24 -11.69 -17.98
N LEU A 414 -11.78 -12.69 -18.67
CA LEU A 414 -11.12 -13.45 -19.72
C LEU A 414 -11.90 -13.30 -21.04
N PRO A 415 -11.23 -13.30 -22.22
CA PRO A 415 -9.78 -13.36 -22.41
C PRO A 415 -9.08 -12.05 -21.96
N LEU A 416 -7.79 -12.14 -21.65
CA LEU A 416 -7.02 -10.98 -21.18
C LEU A 416 -6.80 -9.95 -22.31
N LEU A 417 -6.83 -8.67 -21.94
CA LEU A 417 -6.54 -7.56 -22.85
C LEU A 417 -5.07 -7.16 -22.77
N LYS A 418 -4.30 -7.40 -23.85
CA LYS A 418 -2.90 -6.95 -23.96
C LYS A 418 -2.79 -5.43 -23.87
N TYR A 419 -1.63 -4.95 -23.44
CA TYR A 419 -1.31 -3.52 -23.54
C TYR A 419 -1.33 -3.08 -25.01
N GLY A 420 -1.84 -1.88 -25.26
CA GLY A 420 -1.77 -1.23 -26.57
C GLY A 420 -0.35 -0.72 -26.88
N PRO A 421 -0.08 -0.31 -28.14
CA PRO A 421 1.27 0.07 -28.58
C PRO A 421 1.90 1.23 -27.78
N ASN A 422 1.07 2.15 -27.29
CA ASN A 422 1.50 3.36 -26.58
C ASN A 422 1.26 3.28 -25.07
N GLU A 423 0.69 2.18 -24.59
CA GLU A 423 0.38 2.04 -23.17
C GLU A 423 1.61 1.62 -22.38
N LYS A 424 1.76 2.23 -21.21
CA LYS A 424 2.88 1.98 -20.30
C LYS A 424 2.35 1.40 -19.00
N PRO A 425 3.12 0.53 -18.32
CA PRO A 425 2.80 0.14 -16.97
C PRO A 425 2.82 1.37 -16.07
N TRP A 426 2.03 1.34 -15.01
CA TRP A 426 2.20 2.31 -13.94
C TRP A 426 3.60 2.20 -13.32
N LEU A 427 4.29 3.32 -13.15
CA LEU A 427 5.59 3.41 -12.49
C LEU A 427 5.52 4.51 -11.43
N VAL A 428 5.61 4.10 -10.16
CA VAL A 428 5.27 4.96 -9.00
C VAL A 428 6.20 6.17 -8.84
N ASP A 429 7.40 6.10 -9.39
CA ASP A 429 8.45 7.12 -9.29
C ASP A 429 8.51 8.06 -10.50
N LEU A 430 7.58 7.94 -11.46
CA LEU A 430 7.44 8.85 -12.58
C LEU A 430 6.35 9.90 -12.33
N ASN A 431 6.53 11.08 -12.93
CA ASN A 431 5.54 12.15 -12.87
C ASN A 431 4.56 12.03 -14.05
N TYR A 432 3.27 12.15 -13.77
CA TYR A 432 2.19 12.06 -14.75
C TYR A 432 1.38 13.36 -14.73
N THR A 433 1.35 14.06 -15.86
CA THR A 433 0.77 15.42 -15.97
C THR A 433 -0.63 15.45 -16.58
N GLU A 434 -1.06 14.38 -17.24
CA GLU A 434 -2.43 14.27 -17.76
C GLU A 434 -3.44 14.30 -16.60
N PRO A 435 -4.54 15.07 -16.67
CA PRO A 435 -5.56 15.05 -15.63
C PRO A 435 -6.11 13.65 -15.36
N ASP A 436 -6.25 13.30 -14.08
CA ASP A 436 -6.91 12.06 -13.66
C ASP A 436 -8.43 12.23 -13.54
N SER A 437 -9.11 11.14 -13.21
CA SER A 437 -10.57 11.11 -13.02
C SER A 437 -11.05 12.13 -11.99
N ILE A 438 -10.27 12.44 -10.95
CA ILE A 438 -10.62 13.42 -9.94
C ILE A 438 -10.51 14.83 -10.52
N ALA A 439 -9.39 15.16 -11.18
CA ALA A 439 -9.21 16.44 -11.85
C ALA A 439 -10.22 16.68 -12.98
N MET A 440 -10.65 15.62 -13.67
CA MET A 440 -11.70 15.68 -14.69
C MET A 440 -13.09 15.92 -14.11
N LEU A 441 -13.42 15.34 -12.94
CA LEU A 441 -14.67 15.59 -12.21
C LEU A 441 -14.75 17.03 -11.66
N VAL A 442 -13.60 17.62 -11.35
CA VAL A 442 -13.48 19.01 -10.86
C VAL A 442 -13.32 20.01 -12.01
N GLY A 443 -13.21 19.55 -13.26
CA GLY A 443 -13.11 20.37 -14.48
C GLY A 443 -11.77 21.11 -14.60
N GLY A 444 -10.73 20.50 -15.18
CA GLY A 444 -9.50 21.21 -15.58
C GLY A 444 -9.60 21.85 -16.98
N PRO A 445 -8.58 22.58 -17.49
CA PRO A 445 -7.55 23.43 -16.87
C PRO A 445 -7.83 24.95 -17.07
N ALA A 446 -7.26 25.79 -16.19
CA ALA A 446 -7.64 27.20 -15.98
C ALA A 446 -6.81 28.27 -16.76
N TYR A 447 -6.63 28.15 -18.09
CA TYR A 447 -5.95 29.23 -18.86
C TYR A 447 -6.70 29.78 -20.09
N LEU A 448 -7.97 29.42 -20.30
CA LEU A 448 -8.83 30.09 -21.27
C LEU A 448 -10.20 30.36 -20.66
N ARG A 449 -10.33 31.44 -19.88
CA ARG A 449 -11.55 32.26 -19.85
C ARG A 449 -11.32 33.57 -19.11
N ARG A 450 -11.28 34.63 -19.90
CA ARG A 450 -11.63 35.98 -19.48
C ARG A 450 -13.15 36.10 -19.57
N GLU A 451 -13.74 36.80 -18.61
CA GLU A 451 -15.16 37.11 -18.50
C GLU A 451 -15.73 37.77 -19.77
N SER A 452 -16.93 37.38 -20.15
CA SER A 452 -18.13 38.24 -20.24
C SER A 452 -19.19 37.60 -21.16
N GLU A 453 -20.44 37.93 -20.86
CA GLU A 453 -21.66 37.72 -21.66
C GLU A 453 -22.45 36.41 -21.46
N SER A 454 -23.43 36.55 -20.57
CA SER A 454 -24.83 36.11 -20.69
C SER A 454 -25.31 35.68 -22.10
N ARG A 455 -25.90 34.48 -22.19
CA ARG A 455 -27.20 34.12 -22.85
C ARG A 455 -27.33 32.60 -22.94
N GLU A 456 -28.38 32.06 -22.33
CA GLU A 456 -29.51 31.40 -23.01
C GLU A 456 -29.12 30.20 -23.89
N TYR A 457 -29.52 29.01 -23.43
CA TYR A 457 -29.54 27.78 -24.22
C TYR A 457 -30.79 27.75 -25.13
N PRO A 458 -30.67 27.43 -26.43
CA PRO A 458 -31.80 26.98 -27.22
C PRO A 458 -31.97 25.45 -27.07
N PRO A 459 -33.22 24.93 -27.15
CA PRO A 459 -33.47 23.50 -27.18
C PRO A 459 -33.46 22.96 -28.62
N HIS A 460 -32.94 21.76 -28.80
CA HIS A 460 -33.08 21.01 -30.05
C HIS A 460 -34.41 20.26 -30.09
N HIS A 461 -35.17 20.50 -31.18
CA HIS A 461 -36.35 19.78 -31.62
C HIS A 461 -35.98 18.53 -32.45
N GLU A 462 -36.78 17.48 -32.32
CA GLU A 462 -37.26 16.57 -33.38
C GLU A 462 -38.58 15.98 -32.82
N SER A 463 -39.75 16.53 -33.17
CA SER A 463 -40.60 16.31 -34.35
C SER A 463 -41.68 15.24 -34.12
N PHE A 464 -42.94 15.67 -34.14
CA PHE A 464 -44.07 14.95 -34.75
C PHE A 464 -45.18 15.97 -35.01
N GLU A 465 -45.59 16.06 -36.27
CA GLU A 465 -46.62 16.95 -36.82
C GLU A 465 -48.03 16.40 -36.56
N GLU A 466 -49.00 17.28 -36.34
CA GLU A 466 -50.35 17.12 -36.89
C GLU A 466 -51.05 18.48 -36.98
N SER A 467 -51.70 18.71 -38.11
CA SER A 467 -52.22 19.98 -38.62
C SER A 467 -53.73 20.17 -38.41
N ASP A 468 -54.07 21.40 -38.04
CA ASP A 468 -55.21 22.26 -38.38
C ASP A 468 -56.64 21.73 -38.60
N ASP A 469 -57.52 22.31 -37.76
CA ASP A 469 -58.83 22.95 -38.00
C ASP A 469 -59.93 22.24 -38.80
N ASP A 470 -61.10 22.05 -38.14
CA ASP A 470 -62.33 22.71 -38.63
C ASP A 470 -63.49 22.74 -37.61
N GLU A 471 -64.38 23.69 -37.89
CA GLU A 471 -65.49 24.27 -37.11
C GLU A 471 -66.78 23.41 -36.92
N LYS A 472 -67.59 23.84 -35.92
CA LYS A 472 -69.08 23.75 -35.73
C LYS A 472 -69.73 22.49 -35.11
N VAL A 473 -70.25 22.61 -33.87
CA VAL A 473 -71.65 22.92 -33.41
C VAL A 473 -72.48 21.63 -33.16
N ASP A 474 -72.82 21.31 -31.90
CA ASP A 474 -74.13 21.61 -31.30
C ASP A 474 -74.31 21.07 -29.86
N GLU A 475 -75.26 21.67 -29.15
CA GLU A 475 -75.55 21.63 -27.70
C GLU A 475 -75.93 20.26 -27.06
N LYS A 476 -75.46 20.01 -25.83
CA LYS A 476 -76.33 19.91 -24.62
C LYS A 476 -75.57 19.73 -23.30
N TYR A 477 -75.96 20.56 -22.35
CA TYR A 477 -75.48 20.73 -20.98
C TYR A 477 -75.74 19.53 -20.06
N VAL A 478 -74.74 19.08 -19.29
CA VAL A 478 -74.95 18.48 -17.96
C VAL A 478 -73.88 18.97 -16.97
N THR A 479 -74.35 19.66 -15.94
CA THR A 479 -73.65 20.42 -14.90
C THR A 479 -72.89 19.55 -13.87
N GLY A 480 -71.88 18.77 -14.31
CA GLY A 480 -71.09 17.89 -13.43
C GLY A 480 -69.58 18.15 -13.37
N LEU A 481 -68.99 18.89 -14.32
CA LEU A 481 -67.53 18.93 -14.51
C LEU A 481 -66.79 20.06 -13.75
N ARG A 482 -67.48 21.13 -13.33
CA ARG A 482 -66.84 22.27 -12.64
C ARG A 482 -66.36 21.93 -11.22
N ARG A 483 -67.05 21.02 -10.51
CA ARG A 483 -66.72 20.68 -9.11
C ARG A 483 -65.42 19.87 -8.99
N LYS A 484 -65.16 18.93 -9.90
CA LYS A 484 -63.96 18.07 -9.87
C LYS A 484 -62.69 18.83 -10.28
N LYS A 485 -62.77 19.73 -11.27
CA LYS A 485 -61.65 20.61 -11.66
C LYS A 485 -61.32 21.64 -10.56
N LEU A 486 -62.32 22.15 -9.85
CA LEU A 486 -62.10 23.05 -8.71
C LEU A 486 -61.43 22.33 -7.53
N ILE A 487 -61.82 21.09 -7.23
CA ILE A 487 -61.18 20.30 -6.17
C ILE A 487 -59.71 20.01 -6.53
N LEU A 488 -59.43 19.63 -7.79
CA LEU A 488 -58.05 19.42 -8.24
C LEU A 488 -57.20 20.70 -8.14
N LEU A 489 -57.76 21.85 -8.55
CA LEU A 489 -57.10 23.15 -8.40
C LEU A 489 -56.81 23.47 -6.93
N LEU A 490 -57.76 23.23 -6.03
CA LEU A 490 -57.60 23.46 -4.59
C LEU A 490 -56.53 22.53 -3.98
N VAL A 491 -56.45 21.27 -4.42
CA VAL A 491 -55.40 20.34 -3.99
C VAL A 491 -54.03 20.83 -4.47
N VAL A 492 -53.91 21.27 -5.73
CA VAL A 492 -52.65 21.82 -6.25
C VAL A 492 -52.25 23.10 -5.51
N LEU A 493 -53.20 24.01 -5.23
CA LEU A 493 -52.97 25.20 -4.42
C LEU A 493 -52.53 24.86 -2.99
N CYS A 494 -53.12 23.84 -2.37
CA CYS A 494 -52.68 23.35 -1.07
C CYS A 494 -51.25 22.78 -1.11
N VAL A 495 -50.90 22.00 -2.13
CA VAL A 495 -49.55 21.46 -2.29
C VAL A 495 -48.53 22.59 -2.49
N LEU A 496 -48.85 23.58 -3.32
CA LEU A 496 -48.00 24.75 -3.53
C LEU A 496 -47.86 25.57 -2.24
N ALA A 497 -48.93 25.77 -1.48
CA ALA A 497 -48.88 26.44 -0.19
C ALA A 497 -48.00 25.70 0.82
N VAL A 498 -48.11 24.37 0.91
CA VAL A 498 -47.25 23.53 1.76
C VAL A 498 -45.78 23.61 1.33
N LEU A 499 -45.51 23.60 0.02
CA LEU A 499 -44.15 23.77 -0.51
C LEU A 499 -43.59 25.14 -0.16
N SER A 500 -44.36 26.21 -0.35
CA SER A 500 -43.95 27.58 0.01
C SER A 500 -43.72 27.74 1.51
N ILE A 501 -44.56 27.15 2.36
CA ILE A 501 -44.36 27.15 3.82
C ILE A 501 -43.09 26.36 4.18
N THR A 502 -42.85 25.23 3.53
CA THR A 502 -41.63 24.42 3.77
C THR A 502 -40.38 25.19 3.39
N ILE A 503 -40.38 25.88 2.24
CA ILE A 503 -39.27 26.75 1.81
C ILE A 503 -39.10 27.93 2.78
N LEU A 504 -40.19 28.53 3.25
CA LEU A 504 -40.13 29.62 4.23
C LEU A 504 -39.53 29.15 5.55
N VAL A 505 -39.95 27.99 6.06
CA VAL A 505 -39.39 27.39 7.28
C VAL A 505 -37.92 27.05 7.09
N LEU A 506 -37.54 26.44 5.95
CA LEU A 506 -36.14 26.15 5.62
C LEU A 506 -35.31 27.44 5.62
N ASN A 507 -35.78 28.50 4.98
CA ASN A 507 -35.10 29.80 4.94
C ASN A 507 -34.97 30.43 6.33
N ILE A 508 -36.03 30.37 7.17
CA ILE A 508 -35.97 30.85 8.55
C ILE A 508 -34.96 30.03 9.37
N VAL A 509 -34.93 28.71 9.19
CA VAL A 509 -33.96 27.81 9.84
C VAL A 509 -32.54 28.14 9.40
N ILE A 510 -32.30 28.36 8.09
CA ILE A 510 -31.01 28.76 7.55
C ILE A 510 -30.58 30.12 8.14
N ILE A 511 -31.46 31.12 8.15
CA ILE A 511 -31.19 32.46 8.70
C ILE A 511 -30.86 32.38 10.20
N ARG A 512 -31.59 31.56 10.96
CA ARG A 512 -31.33 31.34 12.39
C ARG A 512 -30.04 30.56 12.63
N ALA A 513 -29.78 29.51 11.85
CA ALA A 513 -28.59 28.67 11.96
C ALA A 513 -27.32 29.45 11.59
N LEU A 514 -27.37 30.23 10.51
CA LEU A 514 -26.29 31.10 10.05
C LEU A 514 -26.22 32.45 10.80
N ARG A 515 -27.18 32.72 11.70
CA ARG A 515 -27.29 33.97 12.49
C ARG A 515 -27.11 35.22 11.61
N MET A 516 -27.81 35.28 10.49
CA MET A 516 -27.76 36.42 9.55
C MET A 516 -28.52 37.62 10.13
N ASN A 517 -27.94 38.81 10.09
CA ASN A 517 -28.57 40.09 10.42
C ASN A 517 -28.54 41.03 9.20
N LEU A 518 -29.17 42.21 9.31
CA LEU A 518 -29.22 43.23 8.25
C LEU A 518 -27.84 43.73 7.77
N ARG A 519 -26.74 43.38 8.46
CA ARG A 519 -25.35 43.74 8.13
C ARG A 519 -24.47 42.54 7.74
N GLY A 520 -24.98 41.30 7.74
CA GLY A 520 -24.22 40.09 7.37
C GLY A 520 -24.36 38.92 8.37
N MET A 521 -23.45 37.94 8.32
CA MET A 521 -23.43 36.80 9.25
C MET A 521 -22.68 37.18 10.54
N LYS A 522 -23.19 36.79 11.72
CA LYS A 522 -22.62 37.19 13.02
C LYS A 522 -21.14 36.81 13.21
N ALA A 523 -20.69 35.70 12.62
CA ALA A 523 -19.31 35.21 12.73
C ALA A 523 -18.41 35.56 11.54
N LEU A 524 -18.99 36.08 10.44
CA LEU A 524 -18.31 36.31 9.17
C LEU A 524 -18.83 37.59 8.51
N GLU A 525 -17.96 38.59 8.38
CA GLU A 525 -18.23 39.88 7.77
C GLU A 525 -17.42 39.99 6.47
N ILE A 526 -18.06 40.35 5.36
CA ILE A 526 -17.37 40.71 4.13
C ILE A 526 -17.23 42.23 4.13
N THR A 527 -16.02 42.73 4.24
CA THR A 527 -15.73 44.17 4.29
C THR A 527 -14.71 44.53 3.22
N LYS A 528 -14.67 45.79 2.78
CA LYS A 528 -13.55 46.30 2.00
C LYS A 528 -12.46 46.75 2.97
N MET A 529 -11.21 46.36 2.72
CA MET A 529 -10.05 46.88 3.47
C MET A 529 -9.02 47.45 2.49
N GLN A 530 -8.34 48.51 2.92
CA GLN A 530 -7.21 49.08 2.20
C GLN A 530 -6.00 48.17 2.38
N VAL A 531 -5.68 47.42 1.34
CA VAL A 531 -4.54 46.51 1.27
C VAL A 531 -3.41 47.23 0.53
N ARG A 532 -2.18 47.09 1.03
CA ARG A 532 -0.99 47.72 0.44
C ARG A 532 -0.56 46.98 -0.83
N ASP A 533 -0.33 47.69 -1.92
CA ASP A 533 0.13 47.08 -3.17
C ASP A 533 1.60 46.63 -3.03
N PRO A 534 1.92 45.34 -3.23
CA PRO A 534 3.29 44.83 -3.12
C PRO A 534 4.23 45.33 -4.23
N ARG A 535 3.69 45.83 -5.35
CA ARG A 535 4.47 46.37 -6.48
C ARG A 535 4.58 47.90 -6.41
N ALA A 536 3.72 48.55 -5.64
CA ALA A 536 3.73 50.00 -5.41
C ALA A 536 3.40 50.30 -3.93
N PRO A 537 4.39 50.20 -3.02
CA PRO A 537 4.17 50.30 -1.57
C PRO A 537 3.66 51.67 -1.05
N GLU A 538 3.49 52.64 -1.94
CA GLU A 538 2.92 53.96 -1.65
C GLU A 538 1.41 54.03 -1.94
N TYR A 539 0.83 53.01 -2.58
CA TYR A 539 -0.58 52.95 -2.96
C TYR A 539 -1.34 51.89 -2.15
N TYR A 540 -2.52 52.28 -1.66
CA TYR A 540 -3.46 51.39 -0.99
C TYR A 540 -4.64 51.12 -1.94
N LYS A 541 -4.96 49.85 -2.13
CA LYS A 541 -6.09 49.40 -2.96
C LYS A 541 -7.18 48.84 -2.05
N GLU A 542 -8.43 49.22 -2.27
CA GLU A 542 -9.55 48.60 -1.59
C GLU A 542 -9.83 47.21 -2.18
N GLU A 543 -9.66 46.17 -1.37
CA GLU A 543 -9.99 44.79 -1.74
C GLU A 543 -11.06 44.22 -0.80
N PRO A 544 -12.01 43.42 -1.33
CA PRO A 544 -12.98 42.71 -0.50
C PRO A 544 -12.26 41.63 0.31
N VAL A 545 -12.37 41.71 1.63
CA VAL A 545 -11.77 40.75 2.57
C VAL A 545 -12.86 40.09 3.41
N VAL A 546 -12.68 38.79 3.66
CA VAL A 546 -13.54 38.03 4.56
C VAL A 546 -12.96 38.11 5.97
N ARG A 547 -13.68 38.78 6.86
CA ARG A 547 -13.31 38.97 8.26
C ARG A 547 -14.09 37.98 9.13
N PHE A 548 -13.38 37.15 9.88
CA PHE A 548 -13.96 36.27 10.89
C PHE A 548 -13.98 36.98 12.25
N MET A 549 -15.16 37.10 12.85
CA MET A 549 -15.36 37.84 14.11
C MET A 549 -15.26 36.93 15.35
N GLU A 550 -15.32 35.61 15.17
CA GLU A 550 -15.23 34.58 16.21
C GLU A 550 -14.29 33.43 15.77
N LYS A 551 -13.94 32.50 16.68
CA LYS A 551 -13.14 31.31 16.35
C LYS A 551 -13.86 30.47 15.29
N ALA A 552 -13.26 30.31 14.12
CA ALA A 552 -13.82 29.53 13.01
C ALA A 552 -13.00 28.26 12.77
N ASN A 553 -13.67 27.11 12.68
CA ASN A 553 -13.04 25.86 12.24
C ASN A 553 -13.22 25.75 10.73
N LEU A 554 -12.16 26.06 9.99
CA LEU A 554 -12.15 26.08 8.54
C LEU A 554 -11.25 24.93 8.09
N GLY A 555 -11.84 23.78 7.76
CA GLY A 555 -11.09 22.57 7.41
C GLY A 555 -10.10 22.80 6.26
N HIS A 556 -10.57 23.30 5.12
CA HIS A 556 -9.73 23.62 3.97
C HIS A 556 -10.16 24.97 3.38
N VAL A 557 -9.24 25.94 3.32
CA VAL A 557 -9.49 27.28 2.78
C VAL A 557 -8.60 27.49 1.56
N ILE A 558 -9.22 27.73 0.40
CA ILE A 558 -8.53 28.05 -0.84
C ILE A 558 -8.77 29.54 -1.11
N LEU A 559 -7.70 30.33 -1.15
CA LEU A 559 -7.78 31.76 -1.39
C LEU A 559 -7.34 32.05 -2.82
N GLU A 560 -8.23 32.64 -3.61
CA GLU A 560 -7.95 33.06 -4.98
C GLU A 560 -6.85 34.13 -5.04
N SER A 561 -6.79 35.01 -4.04
CA SER A 561 -5.75 36.04 -3.90
C SER A 561 -4.39 35.51 -3.43
N GLY A 562 -4.35 34.28 -2.90
CA GLY A 562 -3.15 33.68 -2.28
C GLY A 562 -2.64 34.40 -1.02
N ARG A 563 -3.42 35.32 -0.43
CA ARG A 563 -2.98 36.19 0.67
C ARG A 563 -3.75 35.93 1.97
N VAL A 564 -3.01 35.65 3.04
CA VAL A 564 -3.53 35.57 4.41
C VAL A 564 -2.88 36.68 5.24
N GLU A 565 -3.66 37.64 5.70
CA GLU A 565 -3.16 38.82 6.43
C GLU A 565 -3.74 38.89 7.85
N GLY A 566 -2.88 39.20 8.82
CA GLY A 566 -3.29 39.54 10.19
C GLY A 566 -3.58 41.04 10.33
N LYS A 567 -4.42 41.44 11.28
CA LYS A 567 -4.61 42.86 11.61
C LYS A 567 -3.32 43.36 12.29
N GLY A 568 -2.75 44.49 11.84
CA GLY A 568 -1.38 44.94 12.14
C GLY A 568 -0.85 44.69 13.56
N ASP A 569 -1.65 44.99 14.58
CA ASP A 569 -1.31 44.91 16.00
C ASP A 569 -1.91 43.67 16.71
N LYS A 570 -2.40 42.68 15.96
CA LYS A 570 -2.95 41.42 16.48
C LYS A 570 -2.25 40.21 15.86
N SER A 571 -1.91 39.23 16.69
CA SER A 571 -1.35 37.96 16.23
C SER A 571 -2.38 37.13 15.47
N LEU A 572 -2.02 36.68 14.27
CA LEU A 572 -2.73 35.62 13.57
C LEU A 572 -2.34 34.27 14.20
N LYS A 573 -3.26 33.66 14.96
CA LYS A 573 -3.03 32.36 15.60
C LYS A 573 -3.67 31.26 14.77
N VAL A 574 -2.85 30.39 14.16
CA VAL A 574 -3.29 29.20 13.42
C VAL A 574 -2.94 27.98 14.26
N GLU A 575 -3.95 27.21 14.67
CA GLU A 575 -3.79 25.99 15.47
C GLU A 575 -4.28 24.78 14.67
N GLY A 576 -3.44 23.76 14.52
CA GLY A 576 -3.77 22.52 13.86
C GLY A 576 -2.72 21.45 14.11
N SER A 577 -3.12 20.17 14.11
CA SER A 577 -2.20 19.02 14.21
C SER A 577 -1.22 18.96 13.03
N ARG A 578 -1.62 19.54 11.89
CA ARG A 578 -0.80 19.78 10.72
C ARG A 578 -1.25 21.07 10.04
N VAL A 579 -0.36 22.05 9.93
CA VAL A 579 -0.59 23.31 9.20
C VAL A 579 0.25 23.27 7.93
N ILE A 580 -0.39 23.47 6.78
CA ILE A 580 0.27 23.49 5.48
C ILE A 580 0.02 24.84 4.83
N LEU A 581 1.09 25.57 4.54
CA LEU A 581 1.06 26.80 3.77
C LEU A 581 1.74 26.51 2.43
N ALA A 582 1.01 26.61 1.32
CA ALA A 582 1.53 26.35 -0.01
C ALA A 582 1.35 27.59 -0.89
N GLY A 583 2.42 28.05 -1.53
CA GLY A 583 2.37 29.10 -2.53
C GLY A 583 1.86 28.56 -3.86
N ASN A 584 1.05 29.35 -4.56
CA ASN A 584 0.34 28.91 -5.77
C ASN A 584 1.27 28.81 -7.01
N GLU A 585 2.39 29.54 -7.03
CA GLU A 585 3.23 29.68 -8.24
C GLU A 585 4.63 29.02 -8.15
N ASN A 586 5.28 29.01 -6.97
CA ASN A 586 6.71 28.68 -6.86
C ASN A 586 7.04 27.35 -6.14
N ILE A 587 6.11 26.40 -6.05
CA ILE A 587 6.34 25.07 -5.39
C ILE A 587 6.66 25.19 -3.88
N THR A 588 6.78 26.41 -3.35
CA THR A 588 7.15 26.67 -1.96
C THR A 588 6.04 26.21 -1.03
N ARG A 589 6.36 25.23 -0.17
CA ARG A 589 5.43 24.63 0.78
C ARG A 589 6.06 24.60 2.16
N MET A 590 5.39 25.17 3.15
CA MET A 590 5.73 25.04 4.56
C MET A 590 4.74 24.09 5.22
N VAL A 591 5.25 23.06 5.89
CA VAL A 591 4.49 22.10 6.67
C VAL A 591 4.95 22.16 8.11
N LEU A 592 4.03 22.52 9.00
CA LEU A 592 4.22 22.48 10.45
C LEU A 592 3.38 21.33 11.01
N GLN A 593 4.03 20.38 11.68
CA GLN A 593 3.37 19.26 12.37
C GLN A 593 4.14 18.95 13.65
N GLU A 594 3.56 18.14 14.54
CA GLU A 594 4.17 17.84 15.84
C GLU A 594 5.59 17.27 15.67
N GLY A 595 6.60 17.97 16.20
CA GLY A 595 8.01 17.59 16.10
C GLY A 595 8.68 17.80 14.74
N SER A 596 8.00 18.39 13.74
CA SER A 596 8.58 18.60 12.41
C SER A 596 8.13 19.91 11.76
N CYS A 597 9.11 20.69 11.31
CA CYS A 597 8.94 21.83 10.43
C CYS A 597 9.65 21.51 9.11
N ARG A 598 8.91 21.54 8.00
CA ARG A 598 9.43 21.19 6.67
C ARG A 598 9.12 22.33 5.70
N LEU A 599 10.14 22.83 5.01
CA LEU A 599 9.99 23.71 3.85
C LEU A 599 10.42 22.95 2.59
N ASP A 600 9.53 22.84 1.62
CA ASP A 600 9.79 22.31 0.27
C ASP A 600 9.73 23.46 -0.75
N GLY A 601 10.47 23.34 -1.86
CA GLY A 601 10.38 24.30 -2.97
C GLY A 601 10.85 25.73 -2.64
N ALA A 602 11.82 25.89 -1.74
CA ALA A 602 12.43 27.18 -1.41
C ALA A 602 13.89 27.21 -1.87
N ASP A 603 14.24 28.17 -2.74
CA ASP A 603 15.61 28.33 -3.26
C ASP A 603 16.58 28.88 -2.19
N THR A 604 16.05 29.61 -1.21
CA THR A 604 16.82 30.17 -0.10
C THR A 604 16.00 30.09 1.19
N PHE A 605 16.65 29.67 2.28
CA PHE A 605 16.06 29.68 3.62
C PHE A 605 16.99 30.43 4.56
N ARG A 606 16.51 31.58 5.07
CA ARG A 606 17.24 32.44 5.98
C ARG A 606 16.38 32.73 7.20
N VAL A 607 16.94 32.50 8.38
CA VAL A 607 16.32 32.88 9.66
C VAL A 607 17.03 34.14 10.14
N THR A 608 16.28 35.21 10.42
CA THR A 608 16.81 36.45 11.00
C THR A 608 16.20 36.71 12.37
N ASP A 609 16.94 37.40 13.24
CA ASP A 609 16.36 37.95 14.45
C ASP A 609 15.56 39.25 14.17
N PHE A 610 14.94 39.79 15.22
CA PHE A 610 14.14 41.01 15.18
C PHE A 610 14.95 42.28 14.86
N THR A 611 16.29 42.20 14.88
CA THR A 611 17.19 43.30 14.50
C THR A 611 17.70 43.16 13.06
N GLY A 612 17.29 42.10 12.35
CA GLY A 612 17.70 41.81 10.98
C GLY A 612 18.99 41.00 10.86
N ARG A 613 19.56 40.53 11.97
CA ARG A 613 20.78 39.70 11.97
C ARG A 613 20.42 38.28 11.56
N THR A 614 21.18 37.70 10.64
CA THR A 614 20.98 36.32 10.16
C THR A 614 21.46 35.31 11.20
N LEU A 615 20.54 34.46 11.68
CA LEU A 615 20.78 33.35 12.62
C LEU A 615 21.09 32.04 11.90
N PHE A 616 20.54 31.84 10.69
CA PHE A 616 20.76 30.64 9.89
C PHE A 616 20.60 30.95 8.40
N ASP A 617 21.49 30.44 7.55
CA ASP A 617 21.40 30.53 6.09
C ASP A 617 21.70 29.17 5.46
N ALA A 618 20.71 28.57 4.81
CA ALA A 618 20.83 27.24 4.20
C ALA A 618 21.79 27.21 2.99
N LYS A 619 22.08 28.37 2.38
CA LYS A 619 22.95 28.47 1.19
C LYS A 619 24.43 28.53 1.59
N ASN A 620 24.73 29.07 2.76
CA ASN A 620 26.07 29.13 3.35
C ASN A 620 26.04 28.66 4.81
N PRO A 621 26.00 27.34 5.09
CA PRO A 621 25.93 26.82 6.44
C PRO A 621 27.31 26.92 7.13
N ALA A 622 27.72 28.13 7.50
CA ALA A 622 28.86 28.37 8.37
C ALA A 622 28.37 28.36 9.82
N VAL A 623 28.34 27.18 10.44
CA VAL A 623 28.16 27.08 11.89
C VAL A 623 29.52 27.28 12.53
N THR A 624 29.82 28.50 12.95
CA THR A 624 31.01 28.78 13.76
C THR A 624 30.71 28.31 15.18
N VAL A 625 31.24 27.16 15.56
CA VAL A 625 31.17 26.66 16.94
C VAL A 625 31.93 27.64 17.82
N ASP A 626 31.24 28.23 18.79
CA ASP A 626 31.84 29.16 19.76
C ASP A 626 33.02 28.47 20.46
N HIS A 627 34.14 29.19 20.59
CA HIS A 627 35.39 28.67 21.19
C HIS A 627 35.23 28.15 22.63
N ARG A 628 34.11 28.46 23.30
CA ARG A 628 33.74 27.93 24.63
C ARG A 628 33.11 26.54 24.57
N ILE A 629 32.61 26.10 23.42
CA ILE A 629 31.99 24.78 23.24
C ILE A 629 33.11 23.77 22.98
N LYS A 630 33.49 23.04 24.05
CA LYS A 630 34.57 22.04 24.02
C LYS A 630 34.12 20.65 23.55
N THR A 631 32.81 20.38 23.53
CA THR A 631 32.26 19.04 23.24
C THR A 631 30.94 19.15 22.50
N ILE A 632 30.78 18.35 21.44
CA ILE A 632 29.54 18.20 20.69
C ILE A 632 29.14 16.72 20.78
N ALA A 633 28.03 16.44 21.48
CA ALA A 633 27.49 15.09 21.62
C ALA A 633 26.32 14.90 20.66
N THR A 634 26.41 13.90 19.77
CA THR A 634 25.35 13.56 18.81
C THR A 634 25.38 12.07 18.49
N ASN A 635 24.21 11.47 18.25
CA ASN A 635 24.04 10.06 17.94
C ASN A 635 24.46 9.71 16.50
N TYR A 636 24.47 10.68 15.58
CA TYR A 636 24.89 10.49 14.19
C TYR A 636 25.34 11.81 13.56
N ILE A 637 26.39 11.73 12.73
CA ILE A 637 26.85 12.83 11.88
C ILE A 637 26.83 12.34 10.44
N VAL A 638 26.01 12.99 9.60
CA VAL A 638 25.96 12.71 8.16
C VAL A 638 26.60 13.90 7.45
N THR A 639 27.77 13.70 6.87
CA THR A 639 28.50 14.74 6.14
C THR A 639 29.21 14.15 4.93
N ASN A 640 29.38 14.96 3.88
CA ASN A 640 30.16 14.61 2.71
C ASN A 640 31.67 14.73 2.95
N LYS A 641 32.12 15.51 3.96
CA LYS A 641 33.54 15.75 4.23
C LYS A 641 33.81 16.07 5.70
N ILE A 642 34.87 15.47 6.24
CA ILE A 642 35.46 15.81 7.55
C ILE A 642 36.91 16.23 7.29
N ARG A 643 37.35 17.35 7.86
CA ARG A 643 38.73 17.85 7.73
C ARG A 643 39.21 18.45 9.05
N SER A 644 40.48 18.27 9.39
CA SER A 644 41.14 19.10 10.40
C SER A 644 41.56 20.44 9.81
N PRO A 645 41.87 21.44 10.66
CA PRO A 645 42.56 22.65 10.24
C PRO A 645 43.91 22.35 9.58
N VAL A 646 44.43 23.33 8.83
CA VAL A 646 45.70 23.21 8.13
C VAL A 646 46.82 22.99 9.15
N ASN A 647 47.63 21.95 8.95
CA ASN A 647 48.72 21.51 9.85
C ASN A 647 48.30 20.99 11.23
N GLU A 648 47.03 20.68 11.43
CA GLU A 648 46.54 20.06 12.66
C GLU A 648 46.09 18.61 12.46
N ASN A 649 46.17 17.82 13.54
CA ASN A 649 45.74 16.43 13.56
C ASN A 649 44.21 16.34 13.67
N LEU A 650 43.60 15.44 12.90
CA LEU A 650 42.20 15.06 13.07
C LEU A 650 42.13 13.93 14.11
N GLN A 651 41.62 14.22 15.31
CA GLN A 651 41.46 13.22 16.38
C GLN A 651 39.98 12.89 16.60
N PHE A 652 39.68 11.60 16.74
CA PHE A 652 38.35 11.10 17.11
C PHE A 652 38.43 10.41 18.46
N THR A 653 37.68 10.89 19.44
CA THR A 653 37.53 10.25 20.76
C THR A 653 36.08 9.82 20.91
N VAL A 654 35.78 8.56 20.61
CA VAL A 654 34.43 7.98 20.67
C VAL A 654 34.52 6.52 21.14
N ASP A 655 33.51 6.04 21.87
CA ASP A 655 33.48 4.66 22.37
C ASP A 655 33.35 3.64 21.23
N ASN A 656 32.61 3.99 20.17
CA ASN A 656 32.44 3.17 18.97
C ASN A 656 32.45 4.06 17.71
N LEU A 657 33.48 3.96 16.87
CA LEU A 657 33.57 4.68 15.59
C LEU A 657 33.18 3.76 14.42
N ILE A 658 32.11 4.10 13.71
CA ILE A 658 31.72 3.42 12.46
C ILE A 658 31.79 4.43 11.31
N LEU A 659 32.74 4.22 10.39
CA LEU A 659 32.86 5.00 9.16
C LEU A 659 32.28 4.19 7.99
N ARG A 660 31.22 4.71 7.34
CA ARG A 660 30.55 4.05 6.20
C ARG A 660 30.40 5.03 5.05
N GLY A 661 30.82 4.62 3.85
CA GLY A 661 30.63 5.38 2.63
C GLY A 661 29.89 4.56 1.57
N ASN A 662 28.83 5.12 1.00
CA ASN A 662 28.05 4.48 -0.08
C ASN A 662 28.85 4.34 -1.39
N GLN A 663 29.93 5.11 -1.56
CA GLN A 663 30.82 5.06 -2.74
C GLN A 663 32.29 4.84 -2.33
N GLY A 664 32.51 4.24 -1.16
CA GLY A 664 33.83 4.07 -0.54
C GLY A 664 34.19 5.18 0.44
N VAL A 665 35.29 4.96 1.19
CA VAL A 665 35.86 5.93 2.14
C VAL A 665 37.30 6.18 1.71
N LYS A 666 37.64 7.45 1.41
CA LYS A 666 39.00 7.89 1.07
C LYS A 666 39.56 8.71 2.23
N SER A 667 40.71 8.28 2.74
CA SER A 667 41.47 9.02 3.77
C SER A 667 42.82 9.44 3.19
N ASP A 668 43.15 10.73 3.34
CA ASP A 668 44.42 11.32 2.92
C ASP A 668 45.04 12.06 4.10
N SER A 669 46.26 11.67 4.49
CA SER A 669 46.92 12.19 5.69
C SER A 669 48.44 12.07 5.62
N LYS A 670 49.16 12.95 6.32
CA LYS A 670 50.62 12.80 6.48
C LYS A 670 50.96 11.55 7.30
N THR A 671 50.17 11.24 8.33
CA THR A 671 50.34 10.07 9.19
C THR A 671 48.96 9.56 9.60
N PHE A 672 48.73 8.25 9.48
CA PHE A 672 47.51 7.60 9.91
C PHE A 672 47.82 6.69 11.10
N ASN A 673 47.27 7.00 12.27
CA ASN A 673 47.43 6.22 13.49
C ASN A 673 46.07 5.66 13.92
N ALA A 674 45.96 4.35 14.05
CA ALA A 674 44.76 3.67 14.55
C ALA A 674 45.12 2.71 15.67
N THR A 675 44.42 2.81 16.79
CA THR A 675 44.66 2.00 17.99
C THR A 675 43.36 1.29 18.36
N ALA A 676 43.38 -0.03 18.47
CA ALA A 676 42.22 -0.81 18.90
C ALA A 676 42.65 -1.76 20.04
N GLY A 677 41.90 -1.78 21.14
CA GLY A 677 42.19 -2.63 22.30
C GLY A 677 41.86 -4.10 22.08
N THR A 678 40.92 -4.42 21.19
CA THR A 678 40.46 -5.79 20.91
C THR A 678 40.32 -6.08 19.41
N THR A 679 39.62 -5.24 18.63
CA THR A 679 39.45 -5.48 17.19
C THR A 679 39.25 -4.18 16.42
N LEU A 680 39.90 -4.04 15.25
CA LEU A 680 39.63 -2.99 14.27
C LEU A 680 38.95 -3.62 13.05
N SER A 681 37.66 -3.34 12.81
CA SER A 681 36.91 -3.88 11.66
C SER A 681 36.64 -2.81 10.61
N LEU A 682 37.08 -3.06 9.39
CA LEU A 682 36.88 -2.20 8.22
C LEU A 682 36.01 -2.96 7.21
N LYS A 683 34.74 -2.57 7.06
CA LYS A 683 33.78 -3.24 6.16
C LYS A 683 33.41 -2.34 4.99
N THR A 684 33.46 -2.89 3.78
CA THR A 684 32.95 -2.25 2.55
C THR A 684 31.68 -2.94 2.04
N SER A 685 30.90 -2.26 1.20
CA SER A 685 29.89 -2.90 0.36
C SER A 685 30.56 -3.77 -0.72
N GLY A 686 29.79 -4.60 -1.45
CA GLY A 686 30.33 -5.51 -2.46
C GLY A 686 31.11 -4.85 -3.62
N ASP A 687 30.93 -3.54 -3.80
CA ASP A 687 31.62 -2.66 -4.75
C ASP A 687 32.52 -1.60 -4.07
N GLY A 688 32.54 -1.57 -2.74
CA GLY A 688 33.23 -0.54 -1.97
C GLY A 688 34.72 -0.84 -1.81
N ALA A 689 35.54 0.20 -1.92
CA ALA A 689 36.97 0.15 -1.63
C ALA A 689 37.33 1.07 -0.45
N ILE A 690 38.26 0.63 0.39
CA ILE A 690 38.93 1.48 1.38
C ILE A 690 40.33 1.77 0.85
N ARG A 691 40.59 3.06 0.59
CA ARG A 691 41.91 3.53 0.15
C ARG A 691 42.50 4.41 1.24
N VAL A 692 43.58 3.94 1.83
CA VAL A 692 44.39 4.68 2.82
C VAL A 692 45.67 5.10 2.13
N ASN A 693 45.89 6.41 1.99
CA ASN A 693 47.16 6.95 1.50
C ASN A 693 47.82 7.75 2.62
N ALA A 694 49.02 7.34 3.02
CA ALA A 694 49.80 7.99 4.06
C ALA A 694 51.30 7.80 3.82
N ARG A 695 52.11 8.81 4.19
CA ARG A 695 53.58 8.69 4.12
C ARG A 695 54.13 7.67 5.12
N LYS A 696 53.43 7.47 6.25
CA LYS A 696 53.79 6.49 7.29
C LYS A 696 52.51 5.89 7.86
N MET A 697 52.47 4.55 7.95
CA MET A 697 51.36 3.77 8.51
C MET A 697 51.87 2.90 9.65
N THR A 698 51.17 2.90 10.79
CA THR A 698 51.59 2.18 12.01
C THR A 698 50.39 1.40 12.57
N MET A 699 50.57 0.12 12.93
CA MET A 699 49.57 -0.71 13.60
C MET A 699 50.17 -1.30 14.88
N GLY A 700 49.64 -0.97 16.06
CA GLY A 700 50.07 -1.49 17.36
C GLY A 700 50.43 -0.42 18.40
N THR A 701 50.53 -0.81 19.67
CA THR A 701 50.70 0.11 20.82
C THR A 701 52.13 0.24 21.34
N LYS A 702 53.06 -0.66 20.98
CA LYS A 702 54.50 -0.59 21.33
C LYS A 702 55.38 -1.21 20.24
N PHE A 703 56.59 -0.70 20.08
CA PHE A 703 57.67 -1.34 19.32
C PHE A 703 58.32 -2.41 20.20
N GLN A 704 58.08 -3.68 19.90
CA GLN A 704 58.89 -4.79 20.43
C GLN A 704 59.63 -5.41 19.25
N THR A 705 60.96 -5.28 19.25
CA THR A 705 61.81 -6.10 18.39
C THR A 705 61.70 -7.54 18.86
N LEU A 706 61.12 -8.41 18.05
CA LEU A 706 61.24 -9.85 18.25
C LEU A 706 62.75 -10.19 18.20
N PRO A 707 63.32 -10.86 19.21
CA PRO A 707 64.72 -11.26 19.15
C PRO A 707 64.88 -12.23 17.98
N ILE A 708 65.68 -11.83 17.00
CA ILE A 708 66.18 -12.77 16.00
C ILE A 708 67.21 -13.61 16.75
N SER A 709 66.91 -14.89 16.97
CA SER A 709 67.93 -15.80 17.48
C SER A 709 69.02 -15.92 16.42
N ALA A 710 70.25 -15.55 16.78
CA ALA A 710 71.43 -15.82 15.95
C ALA A 710 71.87 -17.29 16.04
N SER A 711 71.17 -18.14 16.81
CA SER A 711 71.52 -19.54 17.00
C SER A 711 70.98 -20.42 15.85
N PRO A 712 71.84 -21.23 15.20
CA PRO A 712 71.42 -22.20 14.17
C PRO A 712 70.46 -23.28 14.67
N ALA A 713 70.29 -23.43 15.99
CA ALA A 713 69.54 -24.52 16.60
C ALA A 713 68.00 -24.30 16.66
N LEU A 714 67.46 -23.17 16.20
CA LEU A 714 66.01 -22.93 15.99
C LEU A 714 65.06 -23.20 17.19
N THR A 715 65.54 -23.27 18.43
CA THR A 715 64.75 -23.62 19.62
C THR A 715 64.21 -22.42 20.43
N ALA A 716 63.86 -21.31 19.76
CA ALA A 716 63.19 -20.16 20.41
C ALA A 716 61.67 -20.21 20.25
N SER A 717 60.93 -19.77 21.28
CA SER A 717 59.45 -19.84 21.37
C SER A 717 58.73 -19.32 20.12
N ILE A 718 57.66 -20.01 19.75
CA ILE A 718 56.92 -19.89 18.47
C ILE A 718 55.65 -19.04 18.62
N ASP A 719 55.59 -18.15 19.61
CA ASP A 719 54.35 -17.47 20.03
C ASP A 719 53.84 -16.40 19.03
N ALA A 720 54.54 -16.18 17.91
CA ALA A 720 54.14 -15.22 16.90
C ALA A 720 54.53 -15.66 15.48
N TYR A 721 53.76 -15.19 14.49
CA TYR A 721 54.06 -15.33 13.06
C TYR A 721 54.35 -13.95 12.47
N ARG A 722 55.32 -13.88 11.55
CA ARG A 722 55.58 -12.71 10.70
C ARG A 722 54.75 -12.84 9.42
N LEU A 723 54.14 -11.75 9.00
CA LEU A 723 53.48 -11.64 7.70
C LEU A 723 54.46 -11.04 6.68
N CYS A 724 54.82 -11.82 5.66
CA CYS A 724 55.77 -11.46 4.62
C CYS A 724 55.05 -11.23 3.29
N VAL A 725 55.58 -10.32 2.47
CA VAL A 725 55.11 -10.04 1.11
C VAL A 725 56.19 -10.48 0.13
N CYS A 726 55.80 -11.19 -0.93
CA CYS A 726 56.62 -11.26 -2.13
C CYS A 726 55.93 -10.56 -3.30
N ILE A 727 56.76 -9.90 -4.09
CA ILE A 727 56.35 -9.15 -5.27
C ILE A 727 56.74 -10.00 -6.48
N SER A 728 55.82 -10.81 -6.97
CA SER A 728 55.94 -11.42 -8.30
C SER A 728 55.53 -10.41 -9.36
N SER A 729 55.99 -10.59 -10.59
CA SER A 729 55.74 -9.69 -11.73
C SER A 729 54.26 -9.48 -12.07
N HIS A 730 53.33 -10.27 -11.52
CA HIS A 730 51.90 -10.15 -11.85
C HIS A 730 50.98 -9.88 -10.66
N ARG A 731 51.25 -10.33 -9.43
CA ARG A 731 50.50 -9.92 -8.21
C ARG A 731 51.34 -10.06 -6.94
N PRO A 732 51.28 -9.10 -6.00
CA PRO A 732 51.85 -9.27 -4.67
C PRO A 732 51.06 -10.32 -3.88
N ARG A 733 51.77 -11.26 -3.25
CA ARG A 733 51.18 -12.31 -2.40
C ARG A 733 51.69 -12.19 -0.97
N LEU A 734 50.79 -12.44 -0.02
CA LEU A 734 51.07 -12.44 1.41
C LEU A 734 51.22 -13.89 1.90
N PHE A 735 52.22 -14.15 2.73
CA PHE A 735 52.43 -15.45 3.38
C PHE A 735 52.98 -15.27 4.80
N THR A 736 52.78 -16.25 5.66
CA THR A 736 53.23 -16.21 7.06
C THR A 736 54.44 -17.09 7.29
N VAL A 737 55.41 -16.61 8.08
CA VAL A 737 56.55 -17.40 8.58
C VAL A 737 56.59 -17.35 10.10
N GLN A 738 57.15 -18.38 10.75
CA GLN A 738 57.34 -18.37 12.20
C GLN A 738 58.18 -17.15 12.63
N GLY A 739 57.86 -16.55 13.78
CA GLY A 739 58.40 -15.26 14.22
C GLY A 739 59.92 -15.21 14.41
N ASN A 740 60.55 -16.37 14.52
CA ASN A 740 61.99 -16.58 14.62
C ASN A 740 62.68 -16.92 13.28
N LYS A 741 61.94 -16.99 12.16
CA LYS A 741 62.47 -17.31 10.82
C LYS A 741 62.48 -16.09 9.88
N PRO A 742 63.45 -16.01 8.94
CA PRO A 742 63.46 -15.00 7.89
C PRO A 742 62.31 -15.18 6.88
N CYS A 743 61.95 -14.11 6.17
CA CYS A 743 60.87 -14.09 5.17
C CYS A 743 61.25 -14.84 3.88
N HIS A 744 61.42 -16.15 3.98
CA HIS A 744 61.55 -17.03 2.82
C HIS A 744 60.21 -17.67 2.48
N ALA A 745 59.81 -17.49 1.23
CA ALA A 745 58.60 -18.09 0.72
C ALA A 745 58.77 -19.60 0.55
N PRO A 746 57.76 -20.41 0.94
CA PRO A 746 57.67 -21.80 0.53
C PRO A 746 57.78 -21.94 -1.01
N PRO A 747 58.41 -23.01 -1.51
CA PRO A 747 58.47 -23.28 -2.95
C PRO A 747 57.07 -23.21 -3.57
N GLY A 748 56.88 -22.41 -4.63
CA GLY A 748 55.59 -22.25 -5.32
C GLY A 748 54.71 -21.06 -4.90
N ILE A 749 54.99 -20.38 -3.78
CA ILE A 749 54.19 -19.21 -3.36
C ILE A 749 54.53 -17.95 -4.16
N CYS A 750 55.82 -17.75 -4.44
CA CYS A 750 56.36 -16.54 -5.06
C CYS A 750 56.93 -16.73 -6.47
N SER A 751 56.76 -17.94 -7.02
CA SER A 751 56.97 -18.26 -8.43
C SER A 751 55.81 -17.79 -9.29
#